data_AF-A0A8B8REI9-F1
#
_entry.id   AF-A0A8B8REI9-F1
#
_cell.length_a   1.000
_cell.length_b   1.000
_cell.length_c   1.000
_cell.angle_alpha   90.00
_cell.angle_beta   90.00
_cell.angle_gamma   90.00
#
_symmetry.space_group_name_H-M   'P 1'
#
loop_
_entity.id
_entity.type
_entity.pdbx_description
1 polymer ?
#
loop_
_entity_poly.entity_id
_entity_poly.type
_entity_poly.pdbx_seq_one_letter_code
_entity_poly.pdbx_strand_id
1 'polypeptide(L)'
;MPAGGRAGSLKDPDVAELFFKDDPEKLFSDLREIGHGSFGAVYFARDVRNSEVVAIKKMSYSGKQSNEKWQDIIKEVRFLQKLRHPNTIQYRGCYLREHTAWLVMEYCLGSASDLLEVHKKPLQEVEIAAVTHGALQGLAYLHSHNMIHRDVKAGNILLSEPGLVKLGDFGSASIMAPANSFVGTPYWMAPEVILAMDEGQYDGKVDVWSLGITCIELAERKPPLFNMNAMSALYHIAQNESPVLQSGHWSEYFRNFVDSCLQKIPQDRPTSEVLLKHRFVLRERPPTVIMDLIQRTKDAVRELDNLQYRKMKKILFQEAPNGPGAEAPEEEEEAEPYMHRAGTLTSLESSHSVPSMSISASSQSSSVNSLADASDNEEEEEEEEEEEEEEEGPEAREMAMMQEGEHTVTSHSSIIHRLPGSDNLYDDPYQPEMTPGPLQPPAAPAPTSTTSSARRRAYCRNRDHFATIRTASLVSRQIQEHEQDSALREQLSGYKRMRRQHQKQLLALESRLRGEREEHSARLQRELEAQRAGFGAEAEKLSRRHQAIGEKEARAAQAEERKFQQHILGQQKKELAALLEAQKRTYKLRKEQLKEELQENPSTPKREKAEWLLRQKEQLQQCQAEEEAGLLRRQRQYFELQCRQYKRKMLLARHSLDQDLLREDLNKKQTQKDLECALLLRQHEATRELELRQLQAVQRTRAELTRLQHQTELGNQLEYNKRREQELRQKHAAQVRQQPKSLKSKELQIKKQFQETCKIQTRQYKALRAHLLETTPKAQHKSLLKRLKEEQTRKLAILAEQYDQSISEMLSSQAVVSSILLLQRFNEHLRAHVQVYLGDKFLEV
;
A
#
# COMPACT_ATOMS: atom_id res chain seq x y z
N MET A 1 -14.04 5.94 20.09
CA MET A 1 -14.39 6.50 18.77
C MET A 1 -15.58 7.43 18.92
N PRO A 2 -15.52 8.71 18.52
CA PRO A 2 -16.71 9.54 18.39
C PRO A 2 -17.60 9.00 17.25
N ALA A 3 -18.91 9.24 17.34
CA ALA A 3 -19.89 8.65 16.43
C ALA A 3 -19.64 9.07 14.97
N GLY A 4 -19.43 8.09 14.08
CA GLY A 4 -19.14 8.34 12.68
C GLY A 4 -20.28 9.09 11.98
N GLY A 5 -19.99 10.31 11.51
CA GLY A 5 -20.90 11.06 10.65
C GLY A 5 -21.20 10.30 9.35
N ARG A 6 -22.43 10.44 8.83
CA ARG A 6 -22.77 9.93 7.50
C ARG A 6 -21.90 10.62 6.44
N ALA A 7 -21.49 9.92 5.39
CA ALA A 7 -20.84 10.52 4.22
C ALA A 7 -21.55 11.80 3.74
N GLY A 8 -20.79 12.85 3.43
CA GLY A 8 -21.31 14.17 3.05
C GLY A 8 -21.88 15.02 4.21
N SER A 9 -21.82 14.58 5.46
CA SER A 9 -22.35 15.32 6.61
C SER A 9 -21.45 16.49 7.04
N LEU A 10 -21.71 17.70 6.53
CA LEU A 10 -21.07 18.96 6.92
C LEU A 10 -21.51 19.49 8.31
N LYS A 11 -21.87 18.61 9.25
CA LYS A 11 -22.21 18.98 10.64
C LYS A 11 -20.97 19.22 11.52
N ASP A 12 -19.86 18.59 11.13
CA ASP A 12 -18.55 18.79 11.75
C ASP A 12 -17.92 20.06 11.14
N PRO A 13 -17.60 21.10 11.93
CA PRO A 13 -17.02 22.34 11.42
C PRO A 13 -15.68 22.11 10.69
N ASP A 14 -14.84 21.18 11.17
CA ASP A 14 -13.52 20.86 10.61
C ASP A 14 -13.63 20.14 9.25
N VAL A 15 -14.81 19.65 8.91
CA VAL A 15 -15.17 19.07 7.61
C VAL A 15 -15.87 20.11 6.74
N ALA A 16 -16.72 20.96 7.34
CA ALA A 16 -17.41 22.03 6.63
C ALA A 16 -16.45 23.11 6.09
N GLU A 17 -15.36 23.41 6.79
CA GLU A 17 -14.33 24.38 6.35
C GLU A 17 -13.55 23.93 5.10
N LEU A 18 -13.57 22.63 4.79
CA LEU A 18 -12.86 22.08 3.62
C LEU A 18 -13.56 22.40 2.28
N PHE A 19 -14.82 22.82 2.31
CA PHE A 19 -15.64 23.03 1.12
C PHE A 19 -16.19 24.46 1.04
N PHE A 20 -16.11 25.05 -0.15
CA PHE A 20 -16.83 26.28 -0.47
C PHE A 20 -18.34 26.02 -0.57
N LYS A 21 -19.13 27.03 -0.20
CA LYS A 21 -20.60 26.95 -0.07
C LYS A 21 -21.35 27.26 -1.38
N ASP A 22 -20.65 27.84 -2.35
CA ASP A 22 -21.22 28.21 -3.64
C ASP A 22 -21.54 26.99 -4.52
N ASP A 23 -22.49 27.16 -5.43
CA ASP A 23 -22.96 26.12 -6.33
C ASP A 23 -21.98 25.96 -7.52
N PRO A 24 -21.20 24.87 -7.62
CA PRO A 24 -20.15 24.75 -8.63
C PRO A 24 -20.70 24.71 -10.06
N GLU A 25 -21.95 24.28 -10.25
CA GLU A 25 -22.64 24.28 -11.56
C GLU A 25 -22.91 25.69 -12.10
N LYS A 26 -22.84 26.72 -11.23
CA LYS A 26 -22.97 28.13 -11.60
C LYS A 26 -21.63 28.84 -11.73
N LEU A 27 -20.56 28.24 -11.19
CA LEU A 27 -19.20 28.81 -11.21
C LEU A 27 -18.36 28.29 -12.38
N PHE A 28 -18.62 27.07 -12.85
CA PHE A 28 -17.81 26.41 -13.87
C PHE A 28 -18.65 25.99 -15.06
N SER A 29 -18.18 26.36 -16.25
CA SER A 29 -18.82 26.12 -17.55
C SER A 29 -17.86 25.38 -18.50
N ASP A 30 -18.33 24.96 -19.67
CA ASP A 30 -17.50 24.30 -20.70
C ASP A 30 -16.78 23.05 -20.17
N LEU A 31 -17.53 22.18 -19.45
CA LEU A 31 -16.98 20.97 -18.85
C LEU A 31 -16.69 19.91 -19.92
N ARG A 32 -15.41 19.65 -20.18
CA ARG A 32 -14.95 18.63 -21.14
C ARG A 32 -14.05 17.62 -20.44
N GLU A 33 -14.37 16.33 -20.53
CA GLU A 33 -13.59 15.28 -19.85
C GLU A 33 -12.15 15.19 -20.43
N ILE A 34 -11.16 15.11 -19.54
CA ILE A 34 -9.72 15.01 -19.88
C ILE A 34 -9.04 13.76 -19.29
N GLY A 35 -9.73 13.02 -18.41
CA GLY A 35 -9.30 11.73 -17.89
C GLY A 35 -10.27 11.16 -16.85
N HIS A 36 -10.14 9.87 -16.53
CA HIS A 36 -10.95 9.20 -15.51
C HIS A 36 -10.10 8.24 -14.67
N GLY A 37 -10.56 7.97 -13.45
CA GLY A 37 -9.93 7.05 -12.50
C GLY A 37 -10.94 6.41 -11.54
N SER A 38 -10.46 5.68 -10.55
CA SER A 38 -11.27 4.96 -9.54
C SER A 38 -12.23 5.86 -8.75
N PHE A 39 -11.83 7.10 -8.49
CA PHE A 39 -12.62 8.09 -7.73
C PHE A 39 -13.62 8.87 -8.59
N GLY A 40 -13.45 8.91 -9.92
CA GLY A 40 -14.32 9.64 -10.85
C GLY A 40 -13.56 10.24 -12.04
N ALA A 41 -14.17 11.24 -12.68
CA ALA A 41 -13.65 11.88 -13.89
C ALA A 41 -13.09 13.28 -13.62
N VAL A 42 -12.08 13.66 -14.40
CA VAL A 42 -11.42 14.97 -14.40
C VAL A 42 -11.83 15.73 -15.65
N TYR A 43 -12.22 16.98 -15.48
CA TYR A 43 -12.74 17.85 -16.53
C TYR A 43 -11.86 19.09 -16.70
N PHE A 44 -11.60 19.49 -17.93
CA PHE A 44 -11.37 20.89 -18.27
C PHE A 44 -12.65 21.67 -17.97
N ALA A 45 -12.53 22.89 -17.43
CA ALA A 45 -13.64 23.83 -17.31
C ALA A 45 -13.15 25.29 -17.34
N ARG A 46 -14.06 26.23 -17.58
CA ARG A 46 -13.83 27.67 -17.45
C ARG A 46 -14.58 28.23 -16.24
N ASP A 47 -13.87 28.92 -15.36
CA ASP A 47 -14.45 29.68 -14.26
C ASP A 47 -15.13 30.95 -14.81
N VAL A 48 -16.44 31.08 -14.61
CA VAL A 48 -17.23 32.17 -15.20
C VAL A 48 -16.92 33.54 -14.58
N ARG A 49 -16.23 33.59 -13.43
CA ARG A 49 -15.94 34.83 -12.69
C ARG A 49 -14.76 35.59 -13.26
N ASN A 50 -13.76 34.87 -13.78
CA ASN A 50 -12.50 35.43 -14.27
C ASN A 50 -12.07 34.88 -15.64
N SER A 51 -12.88 34.02 -16.27
CA SER A 51 -12.60 33.31 -17.54
C SER A 51 -11.36 32.40 -17.52
N GLU A 52 -10.85 32.07 -16.33
CA GLU A 52 -9.66 31.23 -16.16
C GLU A 52 -9.98 29.75 -16.41
N VAL A 53 -9.03 29.03 -17.00
CA VAL A 53 -9.15 27.58 -17.25
C VAL A 53 -8.69 26.80 -16.03
N VAL A 54 -9.51 25.86 -15.58
CA VAL A 54 -9.25 25.01 -14.41
C VAL A 54 -9.43 23.54 -14.73
N ALA A 55 -8.81 22.68 -13.93
CA ALA A 55 -9.10 21.25 -13.91
C ALA A 55 -10.01 20.92 -12.73
N ILE A 56 -11.07 20.13 -12.95
CA ILE A 56 -12.05 19.74 -11.92
C ILE A 56 -12.11 18.22 -11.83
N LYS A 57 -11.56 17.64 -10.75
CA LYS A 57 -11.72 16.22 -10.42
C LYS A 57 -13.03 16.04 -9.66
N LYS A 58 -14.04 15.46 -10.32
CA LYS A 58 -15.35 15.15 -9.72
C LYS A 58 -15.30 13.77 -9.06
N MET A 59 -15.49 13.73 -7.75
CA MET A 59 -15.42 12.52 -6.94
C MET A 59 -16.77 12.21 -6.30
N SER A 60 -17.39 11.11 -6.72
CA SER A 60 -18.71 10.69 -6.20
C SER A 60 -18.54 9.81 -4.96
N TYR A 61 -19.21 10.18 -3.88
CA TYR A 61 -19.31 9.41 -2.64
C TYR A 61 -20.70 8.74 -2.48
N SER A 62 -21.41 8.47 -3.58
CA SER A 62 -22.66 7.71 -3.55
C SER A 62 -22.45 6.18 -3.50
N GLY A 63 -23.49 5.44 -3.12
CA GLY A 63 -23.52 3.98 -3.17
C GLY A 63 -22.98 3.27 -1.92
N LYS A 64 -22.70 1.96 -2.02
CA LYS A 64 -22.41 1.08 -0.88
C LYS A 64 -21.10 1.42 -0.13
N GLN A 65 -20.14 2.06 -0.80
CA GLN A 65 -18.84 2.48 -0.23
C GLN A 65 -18.78 3.99 0.10
N SER A 66 -19.93 4.64 0.30
CA SER A 66 -20.01 6.09 0.49
C SER A 66 -19.09 6.64 1.58
N ASN A 67 -18.99 5.96 2.72
CA ASN A 67 -18.13 6.39 3.83
C ASN A 67 -16.63 6.27 3.51
N GLU A 68 -16.20 5.24 2.78
CA GLU A 68 -14.81 5.03 2.38
C GLU A 68 -14.38 6.11 1.39
N LYS A 69 -15.14 6.28 0.31
CA LYS A 69 -14.92 7.33 -0.69
C LYS A 69 -14.94 8.73 -0.09
N TRP A 70 -15.82 8.99 0.88
CA TRP A 70 -15.86 10.26 1.60
C TRP A 70 -14.58 10.50 2.42
N GLN A 71 -14.06 9.48 3.11
CA GLN A 71 -12.79 9.62 3.83
C GLN A 71 -11.62 9.87 2.88
N ASP A 72 -11.60 9.24 1.71
CA ASP A 72 -10.52 9.46 0.72
C ASP A 72 -10.58 10.87 0.11
N ILE A 73 -11.78 11.39 -0.21
CA ILE A 73 -11.98 12.79 -0.61
C ILE A 73 -11.45 13.74 0.47
N ILE A 74 -11.77 13.49 1.74
CA ILE A 74 -11.35 14.34 2.87
C ILE A 74 -9.82 14.29 3.07
N LYS A 75 -9.19 13.12 2.91
CA LYS A 75 -7.72 12.98 2.93
C LYS A 75 -7.08 13.79 1.81
N GLU A 76 -7.56 13.64 0.56
CA GLU A 76 -7.00 14.30 -0.61
C GLU A 76 -7.12 15.83 -0.51
N VAL A 77 -8.30 16.35 -0.11
CA VAL A 77 -8.50 17.80 0.11
C VAL A 77 -7.58 18.34 1.21
N ARG A 78 -7.46 17.64 2.35
CA ARG A 78 -6.58 18.04 3.46
C ARG A 78 -5.09 17.95 3.11
N PHE A 79 -4.70 17.06 2.21
CA PHE A 79 -3.35 16.99 1.67
C PHE A 79 -3.07 18.20 0.78
N LEU A 80 -3.93 18.41 -0.22
CA LEU A 80 -3.82 19.49 -1.21
C LEU A 80 -3.82 20.90 -0.60
N GLN A 81 -4.62 21.14 0.44
CA GLN A 81 -4.62 22.41 1.19
C GLN A 81 -3.27 22.80 1.78
N LYS A 82 -2.38 21.83 2.05
CA LYS A 82 -1.04 22.08 2.62
C LYS A 82 0.01 22.40 1.55
N LEU A 83 -0.24 22.10 0.27
CA LEU A 83 0.76 22.19 -0.77
C LEU A 83 0.95 23.63 -1.27
N ARG A 84 2.20 24.09 -1.27
CA ARG A 84 2.62 25.40 -1.79
C ARG A 84 4.00 25.30 -2.44
N HIS A 85 4.05 24.67 -3.62
CA HIS A 85 5.29 24.53 -4.40
C HIS A 85 5.04 24.60 -5.92
N PRO A 86 5.91 25.23 -6.72
CA PRO A 86 5.73 25.34 -8.18
C PRO A 86 5.57 23.98 -8.90
N ASN A 87 6.27 22.95 -8.42
CA ASN A 87 6.23 21.59 -8.98
C ASN A 87 5.19 20.67 -8.34
N THR A 88 4.19 21.21 -7.64
CA THR A 88 2.98 20.49 -7.21
C THR A 88 1.76 21.14 -7.85
N ILE A 89 0.72 20.37 -8.15
CA ILE A 89 -0.52 20.93 -8.70
C ILE A 89 -1.15 21.93 -7.71
N GLN A 90 -1.48 23.12 -8.19
CA GLN A 90 -2.07 24.18 -7.40
C GLN A 90 -3.54 23.83 -7.11
N TYR A 91 -3.83 23.57 -5.83
CA TYR A 91 -5.18 23.48 -5.31
C TYR A 91 -5.86 24.86 -5.30
N ARG A 92 -7.11 24.92 -5.74
CA ARG A 92 -7.90 26.16 -5.85
C ARG A 92 -9.18 26.16 -5.02
N GLY A 93 -9.66 24.98 -4.63
CA GLY A 93 -10.86 24.83 -3.82
C GLY A 93 -11.51 23.48 -3.98
N CYS A 94 -12.43 23.17 -3.09
CA CYS A 94 -13.32 22.03 -3.23
C CYS A 94 -14.75 22.52 -3.01
N TYR A 95 -15.68 22.07 -3.85
CA TYR A 95 -17.09 22.39 -3.77
C TYR A 95 -17.88 21.10 -3.58
N LEU A 96 -19.07 21.18 -2.99
CA LEU A 96 -19.92 20.01 -2.76
C LEU A 96 -21.29 20.23 -3.40
N ARG A 97 -21.68 19.32 -4.29
CA ARG A 97 -22.99 19.31 -4.92
C ARG A 97 -23.57 17.90 -4.87
N GLU A 98 -24.74 17.76 -4.26
CA GLU A 98 -25.43 16.49 -4.02
C GLU A 98 -24.55 15.44 -3.31
N HIS A 99 -24.07 14.44 -4.05
CA HIS A 99 -23.19 13.37 -3.57
C HIS A 99 -21.83 13.37 -4.27
N THR A 100 -21.42 14.53 -4.81
CA THR A 100 -20.18 14.71 -5.58
C THR A 100 -19.36 15.88 -5.03
N ALA A 101 -18.10 15.61 -4.71
CA ALA A 101 -17.11 16.64 -4.44
C ALA A 101 -16.46 17.08 -5.77
N TRP A 102 -16.32 18.38 -5.97
CA TRP A 102 -15.69 19.00 -7.15
C TRP A 102 -14.38 19.64 -6.69
N LEU A 103 -13.28 18.90 -6.85
CA LEU A 103 -11.94 19.35 -6.48
C LEU A 103 -11.35 20.16 -7.64
N VAL A 104 -11.16 21.46 -7.43
CA VAL A 104 -10.70 22.43 -8.43
C VAL A 104 -9.21 22.69 -8.27
N MET A 105 -8.49 22.60 -9.37
CA MET A 105 -7.04 22.72 -9.48
C MET A 105 -6.67 23.60 -10.69
N GLU A 106 -5.42 24.07 -10.78
CA GLU A 106 -4.91 24.63 -12.03
C GLU A 106 -5.01 23.60 -13.17
N TYR A 107 -5.23 24.08 -14.40
CA TYR A 107 -5.21 23.22 -15.57
C TYR A 107 -3.78 23.01 -16.10
N CYS A 108 -3.47 21.78 -16.47
CA CYS A 108 -2.26 21.41 -17.18
C CYS A 108 -2.64 20.83 -18.56
N LEU A 109 -1.75 20.99 -19.54
CA LEU A 109 -1.93 20.55 -20.92
C LEU A 109 -2.20 19.04 -21.00
N GLY A 110 -1.42 18.26 -20.25
CA GLY A 110 -1.51 16.81 -20.19
C GLY A 110 -0.46 16.20 -19.25
N SER A 111 -0.46 14.87 -19.15
CA SER A 111 0.53 14.09 -18.40
C SER A 111 1.72 13.69 -19.28
N ALA A 112 2.87 13.38 -18.69
CA ALA A 112 4.01 12.84 -19.42
C ALA A 112 3.70 11.48 -20.10
N SER A 113 2.71 10.73 -19.60
CA SER A 113 2.17 9.54 -20.26
C SER A 113 1.40 9.89 -21.55
N ASP A 114 0.63 10.98 -21.56
CA ASP A 114 -0.05 11.46 -22.77
C ASP A 114 0.97 11.83 -23.87
N LEU A 115 2.09 12.44 -23.50
CA LEU A 115 3.19 12.76 -24.43
C LEU A 115 3.78 11.49 -25.08
N LEU A 116 4.05 10.44 -24.29
CA LEU A 116 4.49 9.13 -24.81
C LEU A 116 3.45 8.48 -25.73
N GLU A 117 2.17 8.69 -25.46
CA GLU A 117 1.08 8.17 -26.27
C GLU A 117 0.86 8.99 -27.56
N VAL A 118 1.04 10.31 -27.56
CA VAL A 118 1.01 11.14 -28.79
C VAL A 118 2.16 10.76 -29.71
N HIS A 119 3.40 10.78 -29.22
CA HIS A 119 4.59 10.58 -30.07
C HIS A 119 4.82 9.11 -30.48
N LYS A 120 4.19 8.16 -29.78
CA LYS A 120 4.43 6.70 -29.87
C LYS A 120 5.93 6.32 -29.79
N LYS A 121 6.74 7.16 -29.15
CA LYS A 121 8.20 7.06 -29.01
C LYS A 121 8.60 7.44 -27.57
N PRO A 122 9.76 6.96 -27.09
CA PRO A 122 10.40 7.53 -25.89
C PRO A 122 10.60 9.05 -26.01
N LEU A 123 10.74 9.72 -24.87
CA LEU A 123 11.21 11.10 -24.83
C LEU A 123 12.74 11.14 -25.05
N GLN A 124 13.25 12.28 -25.49
CA GLN A 124 14.68 12.52 -25.60
C GLN A 124 15.33 12.61 -24.21
N GLU A 125 16.59 12.21 -24.06
CA GLU A 125 17.25 12.20 -22.74
C GLU A 125 17.24 13.59 -22.04
N VAL A 126 17.29 14.67 -22.83
CA VAL A 126 17.19 16.04 -22.31
C VAL A 126 15.78 16.41 -21.83
N GLU A 127 14.74 15.89 -22.50
CA GLU A 127 13.33 16.02 -22.11
C GLU A 127 13.09 15.23 -20.81
N ILE A 128 13.61 13.99 -20.73
CA ILE A 128 13.55 13.17 -19.51
C ILE A 128 14.26 13.89 -18.35
N ALA A 129 15.48 14.39 -18.54
CA ALA A 129 16.21 15.12 -17.50
C ALA A 129 15.45 16.38 -17.00
N ALA A 130 14.73 17.07 -17.90
CA ALA A 130 13.90 18.21 -17.54
C ALA A 130 12.65 17.82 -16.73
N VAL A 131 11.93 16.78 -17.16
CA VAL A 131 10.75 16.22 -16.46
C VAL A 131 11.16 15.67 -15.10
N THR A 132 12.19 14.83 -15.04
CA THR A 132 12.72 14.24 -13.80
C THR A 132 13.19 15.31 -12.82
N HIS A 133 13.87 16.37 -13.27
CA HIS A 133 14.29 17.46 -12.36
C HIS A 133 13.09 18.13 -11.70
N GLY A 134 12.05 18.50 -12.47
CA GLY A 134 10.86 19.15 -11.92
C GLY A 134 10.06 18.25 -10.97
N ALA A 135 9.87 16.98 -11.34
CA ALA A 135 9.24 15.99 -10.46
C ALA A 135 10.03 15.81 -9.15
N LEU A 136 11.36 15.74 -9.23
CA LEU A 136 12.26 15.58 -8.09
C LEU A 136 12.28 16.81 -7.15
N GLN A 137 12.17 18.02 -7.70
CA GLN A 137 11.95 19.24 -6.90
C GLN A 137 10.63 19.17 -6.13
N GLY A 138 9.56 18.66 -6.76
CA GLY A 138 8.29 18.37 -6.09
C GLY A 138 8.44 17.35 -4.95
N LEU A 139 9.13 16.24 -5.18
CA LEU A 139 9.36 15.19 -4.17
C LEU A 139 10.23 15.68 -3.00
N ALA A 140 11.29 16.46 -3.26
CA ALA A 140 12.10 17.07 -2.21
C ALA A 140 11.25 17.98 -1.30
N TYR A 141 10.35 18.78 -1.87
CA TYR A 141 9.39 19.58 -1.11
C TYR A 141 8.41 18.73 -0.28
N LEU A 142 7.88 17.63 -0.81
CA LEU A 142 6.99 16.74 -0.03
C LEU A 142 7.74 16.09 1.14
N HIS A 143 8.92 15.52 0.86
CA HIS A 143 9.72 14.81 1.86
C HIS A 143 10.23 15.74 2.96
N SER A 144 10.57 17.00 2.65
CA SER A 144 10.97 17.99 3.67
C SER A 144 9.84 18.38 4.65
N HIS A 145 8.60 17.98 4.35
CA HIS A 145 7.43 18.18 5.20
C HIS A 145 6.89 16.84 5.76
N ASN A 146 7.68 15.76 5.72
CA ASN A 146 7.29 14.40 6.10
C ASN A 146 6.03 13.89 5.35
N MET A 147 5.83 14.33 4.11
CA MET A 147 4.77 13.85 3.22
C MET A 147 5.32 12.88 2.18
N ILE A 148 4.52 11.90 1.76
CA ILE A 148 4.89 10.88 0.75
C ILE A 148 3.79 10.84 -0.33
N HIS A 149 4.16 10.80 -1.61
CA HIS A 149 3.22 10.76 -2.75
C HIS A 149 2.63 9.36 -2.99
N ARG A 150 3.48 8.32 -2.94
CA ARG A 150 3.17 6.87 -3.06
C ARG A 150 2.57 6.40 -4.39
N ASP A 151 2.49 7.27 -5.40
CA ASP A 151 1.97 6.92 -6.73
C ASP A 151 2.62 7.77 -7.84
N VAL A 152 3.95 7.87 -7.82
CA VAL A 152 4.72 8.56 -8.86
C VAL A 152 4.82 7.68 -10.10
N LYS A 153 4.31 8.18 -11.23
CA LYS A 153 4.30 7.55 -12.57
C LYS A 153 4.15 8.63 -13.63
N ALA A 154 4.46 8.37 -14.91
CA ALA A 154 4.36 9.41 -15.95
C ALA A 154 2.93 9.96 -16.13
N GLY A 155 1.90 9.18 -15.78
CA GLY A 155 0.50 9.65 -15.76
C GLY A 155 0.19 10.71 -14.70
N ASN A 156 0.97 10.73 -13.61
CA ASN A 156 0.79 11.65 -12.47
C ASN A 156 1.81 12.81 -12.49
N ILE A 157 2.65 12.90 -13.53
CA ILE A 157 3.54 14.03 -13.79
C ILE A 157 2.93 14.86 -14.92
N LEU A 158 2.44 16.04 -14.58
CA LEU A 158 1.71 16.95 -15.46
C LEU A 158 2.61 18.05 -16.00
N LEU A 159 2.30 18.54 -17.20
CA LEU A 159 2.99 19.68 -17.83
C LEU A 159 1.99 20.82 -18.05
N SER A 160 2.28 21.98 -17.45
CA SER A 160 1.51 23.22 -17.69
C SER A 160 1.99 23.91 -18.98
N GLU A 161 1.14 24.73 -19.59
CA GLU A 161 1.49 25.48 -20.81
C GLU A 161 2.75 26.35 -20.71
N PRO A 162 3.08 27.04 -19.58
CA PRO A 162 4.39 27.71 -19.39
C PRO A 162 5.54 26.75 -19.02
N GLY A 163 5.35 25.44 -19.21
CA GLY A 163 6.42 24.43 -19.18
C GLY A 163 6.91 24.06 -17.79
N LEU A 164 6.11 24.36 -16.76
CA LEU A 164 6.36 23.85 -15.41
C LEU A 164 5.85 22.41 -15.32
N VAL A 165 6.73 21.54 -14.83
CA VAL A 165 6.47 20.13 -14.52
C VAL A 165 5.91 20.04 -13.10
N LYS A 166 4.77 19.37 -12.92
CA LYS A 166 3.98 19.35 -11.69
C LYS A 166 3.57 17.94 -11.30
N LEU A 167 3.81 17.55 -10.04
CA LEU A 167 3.22 16.36 -9.45
C LEU A 167 1.70 16.56 -9.26
N GLY A 168 0.91 15.56 -9.64
CA GLY A 168 -0.55 15.53 -9.51
C GLY A 168 -1.07 14.17 -9.04
N ASP A 169 -2.38 14.12 -8.78
CA ASP A 169 -3.10 12.98 -8.18
C ASP A 169 -2.56 12.50 -6.83
N PHE A 170 -2.94 13.23 -5.78
CA PHE A 170 -2.54 12.97 -4.40
C PHE A 170 -3.49 12.02 -3.64
N GLY A 171 -4.38 11.31 -4.33
CA GLY A 171 -5.35 10.40 -3.72
C GLY A 171 -4.72 9.24 -2.94
N SER A 172 -3.48 8.84 -3.28
CA SER A 172 -2.70 7.82 -2.55
C SER A 172 -1.72 8.39 -1.51
N ALA A 173 -1.60 9.71 -1.38
CA ALA A 173 -0.54 10.34 -0.59
C ALA A 173 -0.67 10.10 0.93
N SER A 174 0.42 10.32 1.67
CA SER A 174 0.46 10.29 3.14
C SER A 174 0.92 11.63 3.69
N ILE A 175 0.18 12.19 4.66
CA ILE A 175 0.57 13.40 5.41
C ILE A 175 1.62 13.14 6.50
N MET A 176 2.09 11.90 6.65
CA MET A 176 3.08 11.48 7.64
C MET A 176 4.02 10.44 7.04
N ALA A 177 5.29 10.55 7.44
CA ALA A 177 6.34 9.55 7.26
C ALA A 177 6.89 9.16 8.64
N PRO A 178 7.25 7.89 8.89
CA PRO A 178 7.04 6.75 8.00
C PRO A 178 5.55 6.36 7.86
N ALA A 179 5.24 5.61 6.82
CA ALA A 179 3.92 5.03 6.56
C ALA A 179 4.00 3.50 6.40
N ASN A 180 2.86 2.82 6.49
CA ASN A 180 2.75 1.36 6.48
C ASN A 180 1.59 0.83 5.59
N SER A 181 0.87 1.71 4.89
CA SER A 181 -0.29 1.30 4.09
C SER A 181 0.16 0.70 2.76
N PHE A 182 -0.39 -0.44 2.35
CA PHE A 182 -0.18 -0.99 1.01
C PHE A 182 -1.01 -0.21 -0.02
N VAL A 183 -0.39 0.75 -0.71
CA VAL A 183 -0.99 1.60 -1.74
C VAL A 183 0.03 1.94 -2.85
N GLY A 184 -0.48 2.36 -4.01
CA GLY A 184 0.32 2.73 -5.19
C GLY A 184 -0.05 1.89 -6.43
N THR A 185 0.51 2.24 -7.59
CA THR A 185 0.32 1.46 -8.83
C THR A 185 1.38 0.34 -8.91
N PRO A 186 0.99 -0.96 -8.96
CA PRO A 186 1.88 -2.11 -8.74
C PRO A 186 3.26 -2.09 -9.42
N TYR A 187 3.35 -1.72 -10.70
CA TYR A 187 4.61 -1.75 -11.46
C TYR A 187 5.62 -0.67 -11.04
N TRP A 188 5.19 0.37 -10.32
CA TRP A 188 6.05 1.45 -9.81
C TRP A 188 6.32 1.31 -8.31
N MET A 189 5.68 0.37 -7.60
CA MET A 189 5.82 0.23 -6.15
C MET A 189 7.24 -0.17 -5.75
N ALA A 190 7.74 0.39 -4.65
CA ALA A 190 9.04 0.06 -4.10
C ALA A 190 8.98 -1.28 -3.33
N PRO A 191 10.07 -2.09 -3.31
CA PRO A 191 10.11 -3.39 -2.64
C PRO A 191 9.65 -3.32 -1.19
N GLU A 192 10.08 -2.30 -0.44
CA GLU A 192 9.72 -2.11 0.96
C GLU A 192 8.23 -1.81 1.18
N VAL A 193 7.51 -1.25 0.21
CA VAL A 193 6.03 -1.08 0.30
C VAL A 193 5.33 -2.43 0.18
N ILE A 194 5.90 -3.35 -0.62
CA ILE A 194 5.37 -4.70 -0.84
C ILE A 194 5.70 -5.59 0.37
N LEU A 195 6.89 -5.45 0.94
CA LEU A 195 7.30 -6.18 2.15
C LEU A 195 6.63 -5.64 3.43
N ALA A 196 6.18 -4.38 3.44
CA ALA A 196 5.46 -3.78 4.57
C ALA A 196 4.02 -4.29 4.78
N MET A 197 3.53 -5.25 3.98
CA MET A 197 2.14 -5.71 4.04
C MET A 197 1.70 -6.32 5.38
N ASP A 198 2.62 -6.86 6.18
CA ASP A 198 2.30 -7.45 7.50
C ASP A 198 2.66 -6.54 8.68
N GLU A 199 3.89 -5.99 8.75
CA GLU A 199 4.37 -5.21 9.93
C GLU A 199 5.36 -4.06 9.61
N GLY A 200 5.71 -3.83 8.33
CA GLY A 200 6.80 -2.93 7.94
C GLY A 200 6.44 -1.43 7.89
N GLN A 201 7.47 -0.60 7.84
CA GLN A 201 7.39 0.85 7.68
C GLN A 201 8.30 1.33 6.54
N TYR A 202 7.87 2.35 5.80
CA TYR A 202 8.62 2.96 4.71
C TYR A 202 8.54 4.50 4.76
N ASP A 203 9.54 5.18 4.19
CA ASP A 203 9.65 6.65 4.17
C ASP A 203 9.46 7.23 2.76
N GLY A 204 9.90 8.48 2.52
CA GLY A 204 9.83 9.12 1.21
C GLY A 204 10.69 8.46 0.12
N LYS A 205 11.63 7.55 0.45
CA LYS A 205 12.47 6.89 -0.57
C LYS A 205 11.68 5.96 -1.49
N VAL A 206 10.43 5.60 -1.15
CA VAL A 206 9.52 4.87 -2.05
C VAL A 206 9.18 5.68 -3.31
N ASP A 207 9.09 7.00 -3.19
CA ASP A 207 8.83 7.89 -4.33
C ASP A 207 10.08 8.05 -5.20
N VAL A 208 11.27 7.91 -4.63
CA VAL A 208 12.54 7.87 -5.38
C VAL A 208 12.62 6.62 -6.25
N TRP A 209 12.25 5.45 -5.72
CA TRP A 209 12.14 4.22 -6.53
C TRP A 209 11.10 4.37 -7.64
N SER A 210 9.92 4.88 -7.30
CA SER A 210 8.83 5.12 -8.26
C SER A 210 9.25 6.11 -9.36
N LEU A 211 10.06 7.12 -9.03
CA LEU A 211 10.69 8.03 -10.01
C LEU A 211 11.72 7.31 -10.90
N GLY A 212 12.50 6.37 -10.36
CA GLY A 212 13.40 5.50 -11.12
C GLY A 212 12.65 4.65 -12.15
N ILE A 213 11.55 4.01 -11.75
CA ILE A 213 10.65 3.29 -12.67
C ILE A 213 10.03 4.24 -13.70
N THR A 214 9.64 5.45 -13.28
CA THR A 214 9.13 6.49 -14.19
C THR A 214 10.16 6.93 -15.22
N CYS A 215 11.45 6.98 -14.85
CA CYS A 215 12.53 7.27 -15.80
C CYS A 215 12.65 6.16 -16.87
N ILE A 216 12.50 4.89 -16.49
CA ILE A 216 12.42 3.78 -17.44
C ILE A 216 11.15 3.90 -18.30
N GLU A 217 10.00 4.25 -17.72
CA GLU A 217 8.76 4.49 -18.46
C GLU A 217 8.91 5.58 -19.54
N LEU A 218 9.59 6.70 -19.24
CA LEU A 218 9.85 7.76 -20.22
C LEU A 218 10.85 7.35 -21.31
N ALA A 219 11.78 6.44 -20.99
CA ALA A 219 12.81 5.92 -21.89
C ALA A 219 12.36 4.70 -22.75
N GLU A 220 11.41 3.91 -22.26
CA GLU A 220 10.98 2.63 -22.86
C GLU A 220 9.46 2.57 -23.12
N ARG A 221 8.75 3.69 -22.87
CA ARG A 221 7.29 3.92 -23.01
C ARG A 221 6.40 3.15 -22.04
N LYS A 222 6.96 2.25 -21.24
CA LYS A 222 6.26 1.38 -20.28
C LYS A 222 7.19 1.08 -19.10
N PRO A 223 6.66 0.84 -17.89
CA PRO A 223 7.48 0.34 -16.79
C PRO A 223 7.95 -1.10 -17.08
N PRO A 224 9.00 -1.57 -16.38
CA PRO A 224 9.34 -2.98 -16.31
C PRO A 224 8.13 -3.84 -15.90
N LEU A 225 8.13 -5.11 -16.30
CA LEU A 225 7.11 -6.10 -15.92
C LEU A 225 5.66 -5.79 -16.38
N PHE A 226 5.43 -4.76 -17.20
CA PHE A 226 4.09 -4.37 -17.70
C PHE A 226 3.34 -5.49 -18.46
N ASN A 227 4.05 -6.49 -18.98
CA ASN A 227 3.49 -7.67 -19.63
C ASN A 227 2.98 -8.74 -18.63
N MET A 228 3.17 -8.54 -17.33
CA MET A 228 2.72 -9.44 -16.25
C MET A 228 1.45 -8.89 -15.61
N ASN A 229 0.69 -9.74 -14.91
CA ASN A 229 -0.39 -9.26 -14.05
C ASN A 229 0.18 -8.60 -12.77
N ALA A 230 -0.61 -7.76 -12.10
CA ALA A 230 -0.19 -7.02 -10.93
C ALA A 230 0.42 -7.89 -9.81
N MET A 231 -0.21 -9.02 -9.45
CA MET A 231 0.30 -9.88 -8.37
C MET A 231 1.64 -10.53 -8.73
N SER A 232 1.80 -10.96 -9.98
CA SER A 232 3.09 -11.49 -10.46
C SER A 232 4.16 -10.40 -10.51
N ALA A 233 3.82 -9.17 -10.93
CA ALA A 233 4.76 -8.05 -10.92
C ALA A 233 5.22 -7.71 -9.49
N LEU A 234 4.30 -7.63 -8.53
CA LEU A 234 4.61 -7.39 -7.11
C LEU A 234 5.57 -8.45 -6.54
N TYR A 235 5.33 -9.74 -6.84
CA TYR A 235 6.21 -10.82 -6.44
C TYR A 235 7.62 -10.67 -7.05
N HIS A 236 7.72 -10.36 -8.34
CA HIS A 236 9.02 -10.13 -8.99
C HIS A 236 9.76 -8.91 -8.41
N ILE A 237 9.08 -7.79 -8.12
CA ILE A 237 9.71 -6.60 -7.51
C ILE A 237 10.27 -6.93 -6.11
N ALA A 238 9.55 -7.73 -5.31
CA ALA A 238 10.02 -8.14 -3.99
C ALA A 238 11.20 -9.13 -4.07
N GLN A 239 11.14 -10.13 -4.96
CA GLN A 239 12.08 -11.26 -4.94
C GLN A 239 13.31 -11.08 -5.84
N ASN A 240 13.16 -10.48 -7.03
CA ASN A 240 14.24 -10.41 -8.03
C ASN A 240 15.15 -9.18 -7.84
N GLU A 241 16.18 -9.09 -8.68
CA GLU A 241 17.04 -7.92 -8.82
C GLU A 241 16.26 -6.71 -9.37
N SER A 242 16.76 -5.51 -9.09
CA SER A 242 16.21 -4.26 -9.61
C SER A 242 16.32 -4.18 -11.15
N PRO A 243 15.32 -3.61 -11.84
CA PRO A 243 15.39 -3.41 -13.27
C PRO A 243 16.37 -2.29 -13.64
N VAL A 244 16.95 -2.38 -14.84
CA VAL A 244 17.88 -1.39 -15.42
C VAL A 244 17.39 -0.94 -16.80
N LEU A 245 17.88 0.20 -17.30
CA LEU A 245 17.63 0.64 -18.67
C LEU A 245 18.23 -0.37 -19.67
N GLN A 246 17.40 -0.91 -20.56
CA GLN A 246 17.79 -2.00 -21.47
C GLN A 246 18.78 -1.55 -22.57
N SER A 247 18.79 -0.26 -22.90
CA SER A 247 19.55 0.25 -24.05
C SER A 247 20.84 0.97 -23.65
N GLY A 248 21.97 0.53 -24.23
CA GLY A 248 23.28 1.14 -24.00
C GLY A 248 23.46 2.57 -24.54
N HIS A 249 22.54 3.07 -25.38
CA HIS A 249 22.69 4.37 -26.04
C HIS A 249 22.51 5.58 -25.10
N TRP A 250 21.86 5.38 -23.95
CA TRP A 250 21.70 6.42 -22.92
C TRP A 250 23.07 6.85 -22.35
N SER A 251 23.15 8.06 -21.79
CA SER A 251 24.37 8.51 -21.11
C SER A 251 24.62 7.73 -19.82
N GLU A 252 25.89 7.66 -19.42
CA GLU A 252 26.30 7.12 -18.11
C GLU A 252 25.61 7.87 -16.97
N TYR A 253 25.44 9.19 -17.07
CA TYR A 253 24.73 9.99 -16.07
C TYR A 253 23.26 9.56 -15.95
N PHE A 254 22.58 9.22 -17.05
CA PHE A 254 21.18 8.77 -16.98
C PHE A 254 21.07 7.37 -16.39
N ARG A 255 21.91 6.41 -16.83
CA ARG A 255 21.98 5.08 -16.20
C ARG A 255 22.25 5.17 -14.70
N ASN A 256 23.32 5.84 -14.30
CA ASN A 256 23.69 5.98 -12.89
C ASN A 256 22.61 6.68 -12.05
N PHE A 257 21.81 7.60 -12.62
CA PHE A 257 20.65 8.16 -11.94
C PHE A 257 19.55 7.11 -11.70
N VAL A 258 19.21 6.31 -12.72
CA VAL A 258 18.21 5.24 -12.62
C VAL A 258 18.68 4.16 -11.65
N ASP A 259 19.93 3.70 -11.76
CA ASP A 259 20.54 2.70 -10.88
C ASP A 259 20.58 3.20 -9.43
N SER A 260 20.85 4.50 -9.21
CA SER A 260 20.76 5.13 -7.88
C SER A 260 19.33 5.14 -7.34
N CYS A 261 18.33 5.47 -8.17
CA CYS A 261 16.93 5.47 -7.76
C CYS A 261 16.42 4.05 -7.43
N LEU A 262 16.95 3.03 -8.11
CA LEU A 262 16.51 1.65 -8.02
C LEU A 262 17.40 0.77 -7.12
N GLN A 263 18.13 1.37 -6.17
CA GLN A 263 18.71 0.62 -5.07
C GLN A 263 17.60 -0.07 -4.26
N LYS A 264 17.66 -1.41 -4.18
CA LYS A 264 16.61 -2.24 -3.59
C LYS A 264 16.50 -2.01 -2.08
N ILE A 265 17.64 -1.88 -1.41
CA ILE A 265 17.74 -1.55 0.01
C ILE A 265 17.49 -0.04 0.20
N PRO A 266 16.51 0.38 1.03
CA PRO A 266 16.20 1.80 1.21
C PRO A 266 17.34 2.62 1.79
N GLN A 267 18.23 2.04 2.58
CA GLN A 267 19.38 2.72 3.18
C GLN A 267 20.33 3.26 2.10
N ASP A 268 20.67 2.41 1.11
CA ASP A 268 21.57 2.73 0.00
C ASP A 268 20.93 3.65 -1.05
N ARG A 269 19.60 3.66 -1.12
CA ARG A 269 18.86 4.57 -2.01
C ARG A 269 19.02 6.02 -1.54
N PRO A 270 19.51 6.95 -2.38
CA PRO A 270 19.64 8.35 -2.00
C PRO A 270 18.28 9.01 -1.80
N THR A 271 18.24 10.05 -0.96
CA THR A 271 17.03 10.87 -0.81
C THR A 271 16.83 11.78 -2.03
N SER A 272 15.61 12.31 -2.19
CA SER A 272 15.31 13.28 -3.25
C SER A 272 16.22 14.52 -3.21
N GLU A 273 16.55 15.02 -2.02
CA GLU A 273 17.49 16.12 -1.79
C GLU A 273 18.94 15.81 -2.23
N VAL A 274 19.37 14.55 -2.11
CA VAL A 274 20.68 14.11 -2.63
C VAL A 274 20.63 14.01 -4.16
N LEU A 275 19.57 13.45 -4.73
CA LEU A 275 19.41 13.30 -6.18
C LEU A 275 19.27 14.64 -6.92
N LEU A 276 18.78 15.71 -6.26
CA LEU A 276 18.78 17.07 -6.85
C LEU A 276 20.19 17.55 -7.22
N LYS A 277 21.23 16.98 -6.60
CA LYS A 277 22.65 17.30 -6.86
C LYS A 277 23.29 16.35 -7.89
N HIS A 278 22.52 15.43 -8.47
CA HIS A 278 23.03 14.43 -9.40
C HIS A 278 23.35 15.03 -10.78
N ARG A 279 24.45 14.59 -11.41
CA ARG A 279 24.93 15.13 -12.71
C ARG A 279 23.89 15.05 -13.83
N PHE A 280 23.01 14.04 -13.80
CA PHE A 280 21.91 13.89 -14.76
C PHE A 280 20.95 15.09 -14.79
N VAL A 281 20.50 15.56 -13.61
CA VAL A 281 19.51 16.65 -13.50
C VAL A 281 20.17 18.02 -13.53
N LEU A 282 21.44 18.13 -13.10
CA LEU A 282 22.25 19.35 -13.15
C LEU A 282 22.90 19.65 -14.50
N ARG A 283 22.94 18.68 -15.44
CA ARG A 283 23.48 18.89 -16.79
C ARG A 283 22.78 20.07 -17.48
N GLU A 284 23.59 20.96 -18.04
CA GLU A 284 23.12 22.10 -18.84
C GLU A 284 22.23 21.63 -20.00
N ARG A 285 21.12 22.33 -20.19
CA ARG A 285 20.12 22.05 -21.22
C ARG A 285 19.43 23.36 -21.63
N PRO A 286 18.88 23.46 -22.85
CA PRO A 286 18.13 24.65 -23.25
C PRO A 286 16.97 24.92 -22.28
N PRO A 287 16.71 26.19 -21.90
CA PRO A 287 15.60 26.53 -21.01
C PRO A 287 14.24 26.24 -21.67
N THR A 288 14.20 26.15 -22.99
CA THR A 288 13.01 25.88 -23.80
C THR A 288 12.64 24.40 -23.90
N VAL A 289 13.43 23.45 -23.38
CA VAL A 289 13.19 22.00 -23.60
C VAL A 289 11.74 21.55 -23.36
N ILE A 290 11.09 22.04 -22.31
CA ILE A 290 9.68 21.72 -22.04
C ILE A 290 8.72 22.49 -22.97
N MET A 291 9.03 23.74 -23.34
CA MET A 291 8.29 24.50 -24.38
C MET A 291 8.30 23.75 -25.72
N ASP A 292 9.49 23.37 -26.16
CA ASP A 292 9.71 22.74 -27.46
C ASP A 292 9.03 21.37 -27.51
N LEU A 293 9.08 20.61 -26.41
CA LEU A 293 8.33 19.37 -26.20
C LEU A 293 6.80 19.61 -26.25
N ILE A 294 6.29 20.63 -25.55
CA ILE A 294 4.86 20.97 -25.56
C ILE A 294 4.41 21.35 -26.97
N GLN A 295 5.12 22.25 -27.65
CA GLN A 295 4.79 22.71 -28.99
C GLN A 295 4.80 21.56 -29.99
N ARG A 296 5.88 20.76 -30.00
CA ARG A 296 5.99 19.54 -30.81
C ARG A 296 4.88 18.53 -30.52
N THR A 297 4.36 18.49 -29.29
CA THR A 297 3.22 17.63 -28.91
C THR A 297 1.90 18.20 -29.44
N LYS A 298 1.65 19.50 -29.31
CA LYS A 298 0.48 20.16 -29.91
C LYS A 298 0.45 19.96 -31.43
N ASP A 299 1.59 20.18 -32.10
CA ASP A 299 1.74 20.00 -33.54
C ASP A 299 1.48 18.55 -33.95
N ALA A 300 2.08 17.58 -33.26
CA ALA A 300 1.82 16.16 -33.50
C ALA A 300 0.35 15.77 -33.30
N VAL A 301 -0.36 16.36 -32.34
CA VAL A 301 -1.80 16.10 -32.13
C VAL A 301 -2.65 16.60 -33.30
N ARG A 302 -2.31 17.75 -33.93
CA ARG A 302 -3.05 18.27 -35.09
C ARG A 302 -2.92 17.37 -36.33
N GLU A 303 -1.85 16.59 -36.42
CA GLU A 303 -1.58 15.63 -37.51
C GLU A 303 -2.05 14.19 -37.21
N LEU A 304 -2.77 13.95 -36.10
CA LEU A 304 -3.27 12.60 -35.76
C LEU A 304 -4.48 12.18 -36.60
N ASP A 305 -4.63 10.87 -36.80
CA ASP A 305 -5.85 10.29 -37.36
C ASP A 305 -7.08 10.56 -36.46
N ASN A 306 -8.29 10.51 -37.04
CA ASN A 306 -9.54 10.83 -36.33
C ASN A 306 -9.76 10.03 -35.03
N LEU A 307 -9.24 8.80 -34.91
CA LEU A 307 -9.42 7.96 -33.74
C LEU A 307 -8.45 8.38 -32.62
N GLN A 308 -7.19 8.61 -32.95
CA GLN A 308 -6.17 9.08 -32.01
C GLN A 308 -6.41 10.54 -31.62
N TYR A 309 -6.84 11.38 -32.56
CA TYR A 309 -7.25 12.76 -32.31
C TYR A 309 -8.43 12.83 -31.33
N ARG A 310 -9.47 12.00 -31.48
CA ARG A 310 -10.59 11.94 -30.53
C ARG A 310 -10.15 11.69 -29.08
N LYS A 311 -9.07 10.92 -28.87
CA LYS A 311 -8.49 10.67 -27.54
C LYS A 311 -7.56 11.80 -27.08
N MET A 312 -6.79 12.41 -27.99
CA MET A 312 -5.73 13.38 -27.66
C MET A 312 -6.09 14.85 -27.85
N LYS A 313 -7.28 15.17 -28.38
CA LYS A 313 -7.78 16.55 -28.54
C LYS A 313 -7.78 17.37 -27.24
N LYS A 314 -7.75 16.72 -26.08
CA LYS A 314 -7.57 17.37 -24.77
C LYS A 314 -6.33 18.27 -24.68
N ILE A 315 -5.26 17.95 -25.42
CA ILE A 315 -4.02 18.75 -25.53
C ILE A 315 -4.27 20.12 -26.19
N LEU A 316 -5.36 20.27 -26.96
CA LEU A 316 -5.67 21.49 -27.71
C LEU A 316 -6.85 22.30 -27.10
N PHE A 317 -7.39 21.91 -25.94
CA PHE A 317 -8.63 22.49 -25.41
C PHE A 317 -8.56 23.98 -25.05
N GLN A 318 -7.37 24.50 -24.72
CA GLN A 318 -7.14 25.93 -24.47
C GLN A 318 -7.21 26.79 -25.75
N GLU A 319 -6.97 26.20 -26.94
CA GLU A 319 -6.85 26.92 -28.21
C GLU A 319 -8.19 27.14 -28.92
N ALA A 320 -9.32 26.75 -28.31
CA ALA A 320 -10.66 27.03 -28.83
C ALA A 320 -10.86 28.56 -29.03
N PRO A 321 -11.28 29.04 -30.22
CA PRO A 321 -11.09 30.45 -30.57
C PRO A 321 -11.93 31.43 -29.75
N ASN A 322 -11.27 32.31 -29.01
CA ASN A 322 -11.88 33.55 -28.52
C ASN A 322 -11.87 34.60 -29.64
N GLY A 323 -12.88 34.59 -30.51
CA GLY A 323 -13.04 35.61 -31.55
C GLY A 323 -14.42 35.56 -32.23
N PRO A 324 -15.18 36.67 -32.28
CA PRO A 324 -16.41 36.72 -33.05
C PRO A 324 -16.08 36.88 -34.54
N GLY A 325 -16.35 35.84 -35.35
CA GLY A 325 -16.24 35.91 -36.81
C GLY A 325 -15.22 34.98 -37.46
N ALA A 326 -15.28 33.69 -37.15
CA ALA A 326 -14.82 32.63 -38.04
C ALA A 326 -15.91 31.56 -38.10
N GLU A 327 -16.38 31.24 -39.31
CA GLU A 327 -17.40 30.21 -39.52
C GLU A 327 -16.81 28.85 -39.08
N ALA A 328 -17.46 28.20 -38.13
CA ALA A 328 -17.17 26.81 -37.83
C ALA A 328 -17.63 25.95 -39.03
N PRO A 329 -16.89 24.90 -39.43
CA PRO A 329 -17.49 23.83 -40.20
C PRO A 329 -18.65 23.26 -39.38
N GLU A 330 -19.82 23.14 -39.98
CA GLU A 330 -20.99 22.53 -39.35
C GLU A 330 -20.68 21.04 -39.08
N GLU A 331 -20.29 20.71 -37.85
CA GLU A 331 -20.36 19.33 -37.36
C GLU A 331 -21.82 19.04 -37.00
N GLU A 332 -22.52 18.32 -37.89
CA GLU A 332 -23.85 17.76 -37.63
C GLU A 332 -23.78 16.74 -36.47
N GLU A 333 -23.99 17.20 -35.23
CA GLU A 333 -24.46 16.31 -34.17
C GLU A 333 -25.94 15.99 -34.42
N GLU A 334 -26.23 14.77 -34.90
CA GLU A 334 -27.59 14.22 -34.93
C GLU A 334 -28.19 14.18 -33.51
N ALA A 335 -29.05 15.14 -33.21
CA ALA A 335 -29.77 15.21 -31.94
C ALA A 335 -30.95 14.24 -31.91
N GLU A 336 -30.75 13.03 -31.37
CA GLU A 336 -31.86 12.11 -31.05
C GLU A 336 -32.61 12.57 -29.75
N PRO A 337 -33.96 12.53 -29.70
CA PRO A 337 -34.69 13.33 -28.72
C PRO A 337 -34.81 12.70 -27.32
N TYR A 338 -34.55 13.53 -26.30
CA TYR A 338 -34.69 13.15 -24.90
C TYR A 338 -36.17 12.99 -24.48
N MET A 339 -36.60 11.76 -24.18
CA MET A 339 -37.91 11.46 -23.59
C MET A 339 -37.76 10.84 -22.20
N HIS A 340 -38.34 11.50 -21.18
CA HIS A 340 -38.31 11.03 -19.80
C HIS A 340 -39.01 9.68 -19.61
N ARG A 341 -38.27 8.64 -19.21
CA ARG A 341 -38.82 7.56 -18.36
C ARG A 341 -37.74 6.89 -17.51
N ALA A 342 -37.96 6.83 -16.21
CA ALA A 342 -37.12 6.07 -15.29
C ALA A 342 -37.27 4.56 -15.54
N GLY A 343 -36.16 3.83 -15.60
CA GLY A 343 -36.16 2.37 -15.78
C GLY A 343 -34.74 1.81 -15.79
N THR A 344 -34.36 1.09 -14.73
CA THR A 344 -33.05 0.46 -14.58
C THR A 344 -32.91 -0.74 -15.52
N LEU A 345 -32.00 -0.68 -16.50
CA LEU A 345 -31.50 -1.87 -17.20
C LEU A 345 -30.00 -1.76 -17.49
N THR A 346 -29.31 -2.86 -17.23
CA THR A 346 -27.88 -3.08 -17.48
C THR A 346 -27.64 -3.65 -18.87
N SER A 347 -26.58 -3.24 -19.57
CA SER A 347 -25.96 -4.05 -20.63
C SER A 347 -24.46 -3.75 -20.73
N LEU A 348 -23.71 -4.80 -21.10
CA LEU A 348 -22.26 -4.80 -21.19
C LEU A 348 -21.80 -4.60 -22.65
N GLU A 349 -20.49 -4.35 -22.77
CA GLU A 349 -19.60 -4.51 -23.92
C GLU A 349 -19.09 -3.23 -24.61
N SER A 350 -17.93 -2.78 -24.13
CA SER A 350 -16.95 -2.05 -24.93
C SER A 350 -15.53 -2.38 -24.41
N SER A 351 -15.07 -3.59 -24.71
CA SER A 351 -13.71 -4.05 -24.40
C SER A 351 -12.71 -3.40 -25.36
N HIS A 352 -12.04 -2.31 -24.92
CA HIS A 352 -10.65 -1.93 -25.29
C HIS A 352 -10.24 -0.57 -24.68
N SER A 353 -10.21 -0.49 -23.35
CA SER A 353 -9.39 0.47 -22.58
C SER A 353 -9.26 -0.06 -21.15
N VAL A 354 -8.03 -0.18 -20.62
CA VAL A 354 -7.80 -0.78 -19.30
C VAL A 354 -7.79 0.33 -18.25
N PRO A 355 -8.70 0.33 -17.25
CA PRO A 355 -8.69 1.33 -16.19
C PRO A 355 -7.49 1.15 -15.25
N SER A 356 -6.94 2.26 -14.75
CA SER A 356 -5.97 2.22 -13.65
C SER A 356 -6.63 1.69 -12.37
N MET A 357 -6.38 0.43 -12.02
CA MET A 357 -6.84 -0.18 -10.78
C MET A 357 -5.91 0.20 -9.62
N SER A 358 -6.26 1.27 -8.91
CA SER A 358 -5.76 1.52 -7.54
C SER A 358 -6.48 0.57 -6.58
N ILE A 359 -5.75 -0.38 -5.99
CA ILE A 359 -6.26 -1.34 -5.00
C ILE A 359 -6.18 -0.75 -3.59
N SER A 360 -7.26 -0.12 -3.13
CA SER A 360 -7.46 0.18 -1.71
C SER A 360 -7.77 -1.12 -0.96
N ALA A 361 -6.76 -1.71 -0.33
CA ALA A 361 -6.92 -2.96 0.43
C ALA A 361 -7.48 -2.68 1.85
N SER A 362 -8.78 -2.88 2.03
CA SER A 362 -9.41 -2.91 3.36
C SER A 362 -8.86 -4.08 4.20
N SER A 363 -8.20 -3.79 5.32
CA SER A 363 -7.38 -4.73 6.08
C SER A 363 -8.16 -5.88 6.74
N GLN A 364 -7.87 -7.12 6.33
CA GLN A 364 -7.99 -8.30 7.19
C GLN A 364 -6.75 -9.19 7.00
N SER A 365 -5.80 -9.08 7.93
CA SER A 365 -4.60 -9.90 8.02
C SER A 365 -4.91 -11.26 8.67
N SER A 366 -4.44 -12.34 8.04
CA SER A 366 -4.24 -13.65 8.68
C SER A 366 -2.93 -14.23 8.16
N SER A 367 -1.92 -14.34 9.03
CA SER A 367 -0.50 -14.49 8.65
C SER A 367 0.05 -15.93 8.73
N VAL A 368 1.25 -16.19 8.19
CA VAL A 368 2.19 -17.25 8.63
C VAL A 368 3.62 -17.05 8.09
N ASN A 369 4.58 -17.19 8.99
CA ASN A 369 6.05 -17.14 8.86
C ASN A 369 6.62 -18.28 7.94
N SER A 370 7.92 -18.42 7.61
CA SER A 370 9.11 -18.19 8.45
C SER A 370 10.47 -18.31 7.71
N LEU A 371 11.52 -17.71 8.31
CA LEU A 371 12.98 -18.04 8.22
C LEU A 371 13.75 -17.67 6.92
N ALA A 372 15.04 -17.28 6.95
CA ALA A 372 15.99 -17.02 8.05
C ALA A 372 17.09 -16.02 7.60
N ASP A 373 17.85 -15.45 8.54
CA ASP A 373 19.26 -15.08 8.33
C ASP A 373 20.04 -15.14 9.68
N ALA A 374 21.37 -15.22 9.63
CA ALA A 374 22.23 -15.48 10.77
C ALA A 374 23.38 -14.48 10.92
N SER A 375 23.67 -14.02 12.14
CA SER A 375 25.02 -13.63 12.59
C SER A 375 25.06 -13.33 14.09
N ASP A 376 26.14 -13.80 14.71
CA ASP A 376 26.53 -13.78 16.13
C ASP A 376 26.42 -12.45 16.91
N ASN A 377 26.26 -12.57 18.23
CA ASN A 377 27.11 -11.91 19.22
C ASN A 377 27.03 -12.64 20.58
N GLU A 378 28.14 -12.64 21.31
CA GLU A 378 28.40 -13.40 22.54
C GLU A 378 27.91 -12.67 23.81
N GLU A 379 27.58 -13.41 24.89
CA GLU A 379 28.08 -13.20 26.27
C GLU A 379 27.48 -14.24 27.26
N GLU A 380 28.38 -14.99 27.91
CA GLU A 380 28.40 -15.58 29.27
C GLU A 380 27.13 -16.14 29.98
N GLU A 381 27.17 -17.42 30.38
CA GLU A 381 27.04 -17.88 31.79
C GLU A 381 27.45 -19.37 31.96
N GLU A 382 27.84 -19.72 33.20
CA GLU A 382 28.79 -20.75 33.67
C GLU A 382 28.34 -22.23 33.79
N GLU A 383 29.34 -23.12 34.04
CA GLU A 383 29.30 -24.46 34.70
C GLU A 383 28.59 -25.64 33.96
N GLU A 384 29.05 -26.91 33.99
CA GLU A 384 30.09 -27.60 34.78
C GLU A 384 30.74 -28.78 33.99
N GLU A 385 31.79 -29.38 34.57
CA GLU A 385 32.85 -30.28 34.05
C GLU A 385 32.45 -31.68 33.48
N GLU A 386 33.29 -32.26 32.58
CA GLU A 386 33.98 -33.57 32.76
C GLU A 386 34.96 -33.93 31.59
N GLU A 387 36.27 -33.89 31.93
CA GLU A 387 37.43 -34.74 31.55
C GLU A 387 37.72 -35.32 30.12
N GLU A 388 38.97 -35.00 29.65
CA GLU A 388 39.99 -35.87 28.97
C GLU A 388 39.78 -36.33 27.49
N GLU A 389 40.77 -36.47 26.59
CA GLU A 389 42.23 -36.15 26.52
C GLU A 389 42.71 -36.19 25.02
N GLU A 390 43.80 -35.47 24.66
CA GLU A 390 44.78 -35.74 23.55
C GLU A 390 44.31 -35.94 22.05
N GLU A 391 45.05 -35.67 20.95
CA GLU A 391 46.31 -34.95 20.65
C GLU A 391 46.37 -34.53 19.14
N GLU A 392 47.33 -33.66 18.79
CA GLU A 392 47.99 -33.39 17.47
C GLU A 392 47.21 -33.04 16.16
N GLY A 393 47.75 -32.04 15.41
CA GLY A 393 47.55 -31.80 13.96
C GLY A 393 48.79 -32.25 13.14
N PRO A 394 49.22 -31.59 12.04
CA PRO A 394 48.57 -30.56 11.21
C PRO A 394 48.79 -30.75 9.66
N GLU A 395 48.59 -29.67 8.88
CA GLU A 395 49.20 -29.34 7.55
C GLU A 395 48.74 -29.96 6.19
N ALA A 396 48.05 -29.11 5.40
CA ALA A 396 48.40 -28.59 4.05
C ALA A 396 48.91 -29.47 2.86
N ARG A 397 48.17 -29.41 1.73
CA ARG A 397 48.61 -29.29 0.30
C ARG A 397 47.36 -29.21 -0.61
N GLU A 398 47.15 -28.29 -1.55
CA GLU A 398 47.91 -27.73 -2.70
C GLU A 398 47.74 -28.51 -4.03
N MET A 399 47.55 -27.76 -5.13
CA MET A 399 47.42 -28.13 -6.58
C MET A 399 46.10 -28.81 -7.00
N ALA A 400 45.25 -28.27 -7.90
CA ALA A 400 45.38 -27.59 -9.21
C ALA A 400 45.41 -28.54 -10.42
N MET A 401 44.53 -28.28 -11.42
CA MET A 401 44.82 -28.18 -12.89
C MET A 401 43.58 -28.43 -13.80
N MET A 402 43.36 -27.49 -14.75
CA MET A 402 42.83 -27.62 -16.14
C MET A 402 41.44 -28.26 -16.39
N GLN A 403 40.45 -27.58 -16.99
CA GLN A 403 40.30 -26.95 -18.33
C GLN A 403 39.93 -27.90 -19.50
N GLU A 404 38.71 -27.73 -20.04
CA GLU A 404 38.27 -27.62 -21.45
C GLU A 404 36.71 -27.59 -21.43
N GLY A 405 35.98 -26.76 -22.20
CA GLY A 405 35.77 -26.81 -23.65
C GLY A 405 34.54 -27.73 -23.95
N GLU A 406 33.46 -27.38 -24.68
CA GLU A 406 33.23 -26.35 -25.70
C GLU A 406 31.73 -25.91 -25.79
N HIS A 407 31.41 -25.00 -26.71
CA HIS A 407 30.08 -24.44 -26.98
C HIS A 407 29.18 -25.30 -27.88
N THR A 408 27.86 -25.06 -27.88
CA THR A 408 27.09 -25.00 -29.15
C THR A 408 25.80 -24.17 -29.06
N VAL A 409 25.45 -23.53 -30.17
CA VAL A 409 24.31 -22.62 -30.38
C VAL A 409 23.29 -23.26 -31.32
N THR A 410 21.99 -22.99 -31.19
CA THR A 410 21.08 -22.59 -32.31
C THR A 410 19.61 -22.43 -31.89
N SER A 411 18.93 -21.51 -32.58
CA SER A 411 17.50 -21.21 -32.47
C SER A 411 16.71 -21.87 -33.61
N HIS A 412 15.39 -22.08 -33.47
CA HIS A 412 14.35 -21.39 -34.30
C HIS A 412 12.91 -21.88 -34.04
N SER A 413 11.97 -21.04 -34.47
CA SER A 413 10.51 -21.06 -34.25
C SER A 413 9.69 -21.89 -35.25
N SER A 414 8.45 -22.26 -34.89
CA SER A 414 7.34 -22.32 -35.85
C SER A 414 5.96 -22.09 -35.22
N ILE A 415 5.09 -21.42 -35.98
CA ILE A 415 3.72 -20.94 -35.66
C ILE A 415 2.66 -21.98 -36.06
N ILE A 416 1.42 -21.96 -35.51
CA ILE A 416 0.12 -22.09 -36.25
C ILE A 416 -1.16 -22.00 -35.34
N HIS A 417 -1.98 -20.99 -35.64
CA HIS A 417 -3.46 -20.80 -35.58
C HIS A 417 -4.41 -21.10 -34.38
N ARG A 418 -5.29 -20.09 -34.16
CA ARG A 418 -6.64 -20.02 -33.51
C ARG A 418 -7.73 -20.75 -34.34
N LEU A 419 -9.02 -20.98 -33.99
CA LEU A 419 -10.06 -20.64 -32.95
C LEU A 419 -11.26 -21.66 -33.21
N PRO A 420 -12.55 -21.55 -32.76
CA PRO A 420 -13.22 -20.85 -31.64
C PRO A 420 -14.24 -21.69 -30.78
N GLY A 421 -14.64 -21.13 -29.62
CA GLY A 421 -16.06 -21.02 -29.20
C GLY A 421 -16.72 -22.10 -28.30
N SER A 422 -17.11 -21.73 -27.07
CA SER A 422 -18.52 -21.68 -26.59
C SER A 422 -18.63 -21.55 -25.06
N ASP A 423 -19.47 -20.63 -24.60
CA ASP A 423 -19.98 -20.46 -23.23
C ASP A 423 -20.82 -21.69 -22.75
N ASN A 424 -21.30 -21.85 -21.52
CA ASN A 424 -21.31 -21.01 -20.30
C ASN A 424 -21.63 -21.90 -19.05
N LEU A 425 -21.89 -21.25 -17.90
CA LEU A 425 -22.75 -21.73 -16.78
C LEU A 425 -22.11 -22.59 -15.66
N TYR A 426 -21.94 -21.98 -14.47
CA TYR A 426 -22.60 -22.47 -13.24
C TYR A 426 -22.65 -21.38 -12.16
N ASP A 427 -23.85 -21.05 -11.69
CA ASP A 427 -24.11 -20.14 -10.56
C ASP A 427 -24.16 -20.90 -9.23
N ASP A 428 -23.87 -20.20 -8.12
CA ASP A 428 -23.86 -20.74 -6.75
C ASP A 428 -25.07 -20.24 -5.93
N PRO A 429 -25.99 -21.11 -5.46
CA PRO A 429 -27.19 -20.68 -4.73
C PRO A 429 -27.14 -20.95 -3.22
N TYR A 430 -27.54 -19.95 -2.42
CA TYR A 430 -28.16 -20.01 -1.06
C TYR A 430 -28.30 -18.54 -0.56
N GLN A 431 -29.39 -17.98 -0.01
CA GLN A 431 -30.66 -18.42 0.62
C GLN A 431 -31.70 -17.23 0.53
N PRO A 432 -32.80 -17.17 1.32
CA PRO A 432 -33.90 -18.12 1.56
C PRO A 432 -35.30 -17.51 1.25
N GLU A 433 -36.36 -18.34 1.21
CA GLU A 433 -37.76 -17.87 1.18
C GLU A 433 -38.56 -18.30 2.43
N MET A 434 -39.57 -17.49 2.78
CA MET A 434 -40.70 -17.88 3.64
C MET A 434 -41.99 -17.21 3.14
N THR A 435 -43.00 -18.05 2.83
CA THR A 435 -44.47 -17.82 2.81
C THR A 435 -45.04 -16.66 1.95
N PRO A 436 -46.10 -16.91 1.14
CA PRO A 436 -47.45 -17.14 1.69
C PRO A 436 -48.32 -18.19 0.95
N GLY A 437 -49.53 -18.43 1.47
CA GLY A 437 -50.65 -19.01 0.72
C GLY A 437 -51.94 -18.25 1.10
N PRO A 438 -53.15 -18.83 0.96
CA PRO A 438 -53.61 -19.87 0.03
C PRO A 438 -54.84 -19.38 -0.79
N LEU A 439 -55.36 -20.19 -1.74
CA LEU A 439 -56.81 -20.33 -2.04
C LEU A 439 -57.08 -21.46 -3.07
N GLN A 440 -58.29 -22.01 -3.04
CA GLN A 440 -58.82 -23.25 -3.68
C GLN A 440 -60.19 -22.92 -4.32
N PRO A 441 -61.02 -23.87 -4.83
CA PRO A 441 -60.85 -25.12 -5.62
C PRO A 441 -61.79 -25.02 -6.87
N PRO A 442 -62.57 -26.02 -7.39
CA PRO A 442 -62.57 -27.51 -7.38
C PRO A 442 -62.50 -28.09 -8.85
N ALA A 443 -62.73 -29.38 -9.20
CA ALA A 443 -63.35 -30.55 -8.54
C ALA A 443 -62.80 -31.91 -9.08
N ALA A 444 -63.14 -33.01 -8.38
CA ALA A 444 -62.90 -34.42 -8.78
C ALA A 444 -64.25 -35.13 -9.15
N PRO A 445 -64.29 -36.40 -9.60
CA PRO A 445 -64.03 -37.57 -8.72
C PRO A 445 -63.30 -38.78 -9.36
N ALA A 446 -63.03 -39.81 -8.54
CA ALA A 446 -62.36 -41.09 -8.87
C ALA A 446 -63.40 -42.20 -9.27
N PRO A 447 -63.14 -43.55 -9.39
CA PRO A 447 -62.20 -44.37 -8.58
C PRO A 447 -61.55 -45.67 -9.18
N THR A 448 -60.77 -46.35 -8.32
CA THR A 448 -60.51 -47.81 -8.20
C THR A 448 -59.61 -48.64 -9.17
N SER A 449 -58.50 -49.12 -8.58
CA SER A 449 -58.04 -50.52 -8.45
C SER A 449 -57.16 -51.27 -9.49
N THR A 450 -56.05 -51.78 -8.94
CA THR A 450 -55.37 -53.10 -9.14
C THR A 450 -54.31 -53.36 -10.24
N THR A 451 -53.13 -53.76 -9.74
CA THR A 451 -52.15 -54.77 -10.22
C THR A 451 -51.24 -54.52 -11.44
N SER A 452 -49.96 -54.36 -11.09
CA SER A 452 -48.75 -55.00 -11.66
C SER A 452 -48.41 -54.84 -13.16
N SER A 453 -47.33 -54.08 -13.38
CA SER A 453 -46.19 -54.37 -14.28
C SER A 453 -46.41 -54.67 -15.77
N ALA A 454 -45.64 -53.96 -16.60
CA ALA A 454 -45.26 -54.28 -17.98
C ALA A 454 -46.36 -54.18 -19.07
N ARG A 455 -46.44 -52.99 -19.70
CA ARG A 455 -46.04 -52.79 -21.12
C ARG A 455 -46.20 -51.32 -21.55
N ARG A 456 -45.57 -50.99 -22.70
CA ARG A 456 -45.68 -49.71 -23.46
C ARG A 456 -45.01 -48.47 -22.86
N ARG A 457 -43.67 -48.47 -22.89
CA ARG A 457 -42.91 -47.28 -23.29
C ARG A 457 -42.24 -47.60 -24.63
N ALA A 458 -42.92 -47.26 -25.73
CA ALA A 458 -42.47 -47.45 -27.10
C ALA A 458 -43.00 -46.27 -27.94
N TYR A 459 -42.24 -45.86 -28.95
CA TYR A 459 -42.24 -44.51 -29.54
C TYR A 459 -41.69 -43.45 -28.54
N CYS A 460 -40.56 -42.77 -28.77
CA CYS A 460 -39.67 -42.74 -29.93
C CYS A 460 -38.23 -43.14 -29.55
N ARG A 461 -37.71 -44.20 -30.18
CA ARG A 461 -36.28 -44.55 -30.13
C ARG A 461 -35.89 -45.32 -31.39
N ASN A 462 -35.72 -44.61 -32.50
CA ASN A 462 -35.03 -45.11 -33.70
C ASN A 462 -34.71 -43.96 -34.67
N ARG A 463 -33.43 -43.56 -34.65
CA ARG A 463 -32.60 -42.80 -35.61
C ARG A 463 -31.52 -42.08 -34.77
N ASP A 464 -30.23 -42.35 -34.90
CA ASP A 464 -29.52 -43.23 -35.85
C ASP A 464 -28.48 -44.11 -35.15
N HIS A 465 -28.36 -45.38 -35.60
CA HIS A 465 -27.37 -46.32 -35.11
C HIS A 465 -26.06 -46.13 -35.88
N PHE A 466 -25.17 -45.27 -35.38
CA PHE A 466 -23.73 -45.38 -35.65
C PHE A 466 -22.93 -45.30 -34.34
N ALA A 467 -23.32 -46.15 -33.39
CA ALA A 467 -22.46 -46.51 -32.28
C ALA A 467 -21.27 -47.31 -32.85
N THR A 468 -20.16 -46.61 -33.12
CA THR A 468 -18.86 -47.23 -33.40
C THR A 468 -18.62 -48.31 -32.36
N ILE A 469 -18.44 -49.56 -32.79
CA ILE A 469 -18.15 -50.68 -31.89
C ILE A 469 -16.77 -50.42 -31.26
N ARG A 470 -16.77 -49.72 -30.13
CA ARG A 470 -15.58 -49.51 -29.32
C ARG A 470 -15.19 -50.86 -28.75
N THR A 471 -13.96 -51.28 -29.01
CA THR A 471 -13.42 -52.55 -28.50
C THR A 471 -13.55 -52.59 -26.97
N ALA A 472 -13.78 -53.79 -26.42
CA ALA A 472 -13.93 -53.98 -24.97
C ALA A 472 -12.74 -53.42 -24.19
N SER A 473 -11.52 -53.45 -24.77
CA SER A 473 -10.32 -52.83 -24.18
C SER A 473 -10.42 -51.31 -24.03
N LEU A 474 -11.14 -50.61 -24.90
CA LEU A 474 -11.33 -49.16 -24.82
C LEU A 474 -12.29 -48.80 -23.67
N VAL A 475 -13.35 -49.61 -23.49
CA VAL A 475 -14.33 -49.44 -22.40
C VAL A 475 -13.71 -49.79 -21.05
N SER A 476 -13.01 -50.93 -20.94
CA SER A 476 -12.29 -51.29 -19.70
C SER A 476 -11.21 -50.28 -19.34
N ARG A 477 -10.50 -49.72 -20.33
CA ARG A 477 -9.52 -48.66 -20.11
C ARG A 477 -10.17 -47.38 -19.59
N GLN A 478 -11.29 -46.94 -20.17
CA GLN A 478 -12.00 -45.74 -19.69
C GLN A 478 -12.59 -45.92 -18.28
N ILE A 479 -13.05 -47.12 -17.93
CA ILE A 479 -13.50 -47.43 -16.56
C ILE A 479 -12.34 -47.33 -15.57
N GLN A 480 -11.19 -47.95 -15.90
CA GLN A 480 -10.01 -47.95 -15.04
C GLN A 480 -9.39 -46.54 -14.90
N GLU A 481 -9.37 -45.75 -15.98
CA GLU A 481 -8.97 -44.34 -15.96
C GLU A 481 -9.94 -43.52 -15.09
N HIS A 482 -11.26 -43.75 -15.18
CA HIS A 482 -12.27 -43.06 -14.37
C HIS A 482 -12.21 -43.43 -12.86
N GLU A 483 -11.92 -44.68 -12.52
CA GLU A 483 -11.75 -45.11 -11.13
C GLU A 483 -10.50 -44.47 -10.48
N GLN A 484 -9.38 -44.43 -11.20
CA GLN A 484 -8.16 -43.72 -10.76
C GLN A 484 -8.42 -42.22 -10.55
N ASP A 485 -9.11 -41.59 -11.51
CA ASP A 485 -9.50 -40.18 -11.44
C ASP A 485 -10.45 -39.90 -10.25
N SER A 486 -11.38 -40.81 -9.96
CA SER A 486 -12.31 -40.70 -8.84
C SER A 486 -11.59 -40.77 -7.48
N ALA A 487 -10.69 -41.74 -7.30
CA ALA A 487 -9.94 -41.89 -6.06
C ALA A 487 -8.98 -40.71 -5.78
N LEU A 488 -8.41 -40.12 -6.83
CA LEU A 488 -7.60 -38.89 -6.73
C LEU A 488 -8.47 -37.67 -6.40
N ARG A 489 -9.65 -37.53 -7.04
CA ARG A 489 -10.62 -36.46 -6.73
C ARG A 489 -11.10 -36.53 -5.27
N GLU A 490 -11.32 -37.73 -4.74
CA GLU A 490 -11.77 -37.93 -3.36
C GLU A 490 -10.71 -37.51 -2.33
N GLN A 491 -9.45 -37.95 -2.48
CA GLN A 491 -8.34 -37.50 -1.62
C GLN A 491 -8.14 -35.98 -1.67
N LEU A 492 -8.15 -35.38 -2.86
CA LEU A 492 -8.07 -33.92 -3.03
C LEU A 492 -9.24 -33.18 -2.38
N SER A 493 -10.44 -33.79 -2.33
CA SER A 493 -11.60 -33.22 -1.63
C SER A 493 -11.42 -33.24 -0.10
N GLY A 494 -10.82 -34.30 0.45
CA GLY A 494 -10.50 -34.44 1.88
C GLY A 494 -9.48 -33.41 2.33
N TYR A 495 -8.36 -33.28 1.60
CA TYR A 495 -7.32 -32.28 1.89
C TYR A 495 -7.87 -30.84 1.80
N LYS A 496 -8.68 -30.53 0.77
CA LYS A 496 -9.37 -29.23 0.66
C LYS A 496 -10.32 -28.96 1.84
N ARG A 497 -10.99 -29.98 2.37
CA ARG A 497 -11.86 -29.85 3.55
C ARG A 497 -11.05 -29.54 4.81
N MET A 498 -9.94 -30.25 5.03
CA MET A 498 -9.02 -30.00 6.15
C MET A 498 -8.43 -28.59 6.10
N ARG A 499 -7.91 -28.15 4.94
CA ARG A 499 -7.37 -26.78 4.78
C ARG A 499 -8.41 -25.69 5.05
N ARG A 500 -9.67 -25.88 4.61
CA ARG A 500 -10.80 -24.97 4.96
C ARG A 500 -11.10 -24.97 6.45
N GLN A 501 -10.99 -26.10 7.14
CA GLN A 501 -11.17 -26.20 8.59
C GLN A 501 -10.05 -25.48 9.35
N HIS A 502 -8.79 -25.65 8.95
CA HIS A 502 -7.64 -24.94 9.53
C HIS A 502 -7.81 -23.42 9.39
N GLN A 503 -8.19 -22.94 8.19
CA GLN A 503 -8.46 -21.53 7.95
C GLN A 503 -9.62 -21.00 8.81
N LYS A 504 -10.70 -21.78 8.97
CA LYS A 504 -11.81 -21.43 9.87
C LYS A 504 -11.38 -21.34 11.34
N GLN A 505 -10.47 -22.21 11.79
CA GLN A 505 -9.96 -22.19 13.17
C GLN A 505 -9.07 -20.97 13.42
N LEU A 506 -8.21 -20.59 12.48
CA LEU A 506 -7.40 -19.37 12.57
C LEU A 506 -8.29 -18.11 12.60
N LEU A 507 -9.25 -17.97 11.68
CA LEU A 507 -10.19 -16.84 11.66
C LEU A 507 -11.02 -16.73 12.95
N ALA A 508 -11.42 -17.87 13.54
CA ALA A 508 -12.14 -17.89 14.82
C ALA A 508 -11.24 -17.44 15.99
N LEU A 509 -9.96 -17.84 15.99
CA LEU A 509 -8.98 -17.38 16.97
C LEU A 509 -8.74 -15.88 16.83
N GLU A 510 -8.45 -15.39 15.62
CA GLU A 510 -8.24 -13.97 15.32
C GLU A 510 -9.44 -13.10 15.73
N SER A 511 -10.67 -13.56 15.49
CA SER A 511 -11.88 -12.87 15.95
C SER A 511 -11.99 -12.80 17.47
N ARG A 512 -11.54 -13.84 18.20
CA ARG A 512 -11.53 -13.85 19.67
C ARG A 512 -10.47 -12.88 20.23
N LEU A 513 -9.24 -12.97 19.71
CA LEU A 513 -8.13 -12.10 20.12
C LEU A 513 -8.42 -10.62 19.84
N ARG A 514 -9.13 -10.33 18.73
CA ARG A 514 -9.62 -8.99 18.41
C ARG A 514 -10.61 -8.47 19.46
N GLY A 515 -11.57 -9.30 19.87
CA GLY A 515 -12.54 -8.96 20.92
C GLY A 515 -11.86 -8.72 22.28
N GLU A 516 -10.92 -9.59 22.68
CA GLU A 516 -10.09 -9.41 23.89
C GLU A 516 -9.33 -8.08 23.87
N ARG A 517 -8.72 -7.71 22.73
CA ARG A 517 -8.00 -6.45 22.54
C ARG A 517 -8.92 -5.23 22.60
N GLU A 518 -10.11 -5.31 22.02
CA GLU A 518 -11.13 -4.26 22.08
C GLU A 518 -11.65 -4.06 23.51
N GLU A 519 -11.87 -5.13 24.28
CA GLU A 519 -12.28 -5.05 25.69
C GLU A 519 -11.18 -4.45 26.57
N HIS A 520 -9.92 -4.86 26.37
CA HIS A 520 -8.75 -4.30 27.06
C HIS A 520 -8.59 -2.81 26.75
N SER A 521 -8.62 -2.41 25.48
CA SER A 521 -8.56 -1.00 25.07
C SER A 521 -9.70 -0.18 25.70
N ALA A 522 -10.93 -0.70 25.69
CA ALA A 522 -12.06 -0.05 26.34
C ALA A 522 -11.92 0.04 27.87
N ARG A 523 -11.16 -0.87 28.51
CA ARG A 523 -10.86 -0.86 29.95
C ARG A 523 -9.82 0.21 30.28
N LEU A 524 -8.72 0.27 29.53
CA LEU A 524 -7.67 1.29 29.70
C LEU A 524 -8.20 2.71 29.47
N GLN A 525 -9.06 2.90 28.46
CA GLN A 525 -9.71 4.18 28.17
C GLN A 525 -10.58 4.66 29.34
N ARG A 526 -11.37 3.76 29.96
CA ARG A 526 -12.19 4.10 31.15
C ARG A 526 -11.34 4.48 32.35
N GLU A 527 -10.19 3.84 32.55
CA GLU A 527 -9.25 4.17 33.64
C GLU A 527 -8.61 5.56 33.44
N LEU A 528 -8.22 5.90 32.20
CA LEU A 528 -7.74 7.22 31.82
C LEU A 528 -8.80 8.32 31.99
N GLU A 529 -10.04 8.07 31.56
CA GLU A 529 -11.16 9.00 31.72
C GLU A 529 -11.49 9.25 33.19
N ALA A 530 -11.48 8.21 34.03
CA ALA A 530 -11.68 8.32 35.47
C ALA A 530 -10.59 9.16 36.15
N GLN A 531 -9.31 8.95 35.82
CA GLN A 531 -8.22 9.79 36.36
C GLN A 531 -8.34 11.25 35.91
N ARG A 532 -8.62 11.50 34.62
CA ARG A 532 -8.79 12.87 34.09
C ARG A 532 -9.94 13.61 34.78
N ALA A 533 -11.06 12.94 35.02
CA ALA A 533 -12.17 13.51 35.78
C ALA A 533 -11.78 13.82 37.24
N GLY A 534 -11.03 12.93 37.90
CA GLY A 534 -10.50 13.15 39.24
C GLY A 534 -9.58 14.38 39.32
N PHE A 535 -8.59 14.48 38.43
CA PHE A 535 -7.66 15.60 38.38
C PHE A 535 -8.35 16.94 38.06
N GLY A 536 -9.36 16.94 37.19
CA GLY A 536 -10.19 18.12 36.93
C GLY A 536 -10.92 18.61 38.18
N ALA A 537 -11.55 17.70 38.92
CA ALA A 537 -12.26 18.04 40.16
C ALA A 537 -11.30 18.55 41.26
N GLU A 538 -10.10 17.98 41.38
CA GLU A 538 -9.09 18.49 42.32
C GLU A 538 -8.56 19.88 41.92
N ALA A 539 -8.29 20.10 40.62
CA ALA A 539 -7.82 21.39 40.12
C ALA A 539 -8.86 22.51 40.32
N GLU A 540 -10.14 22.25 40.07
CA GLU A 540 -11.22 23.18 40.39
C GLU A 540 -11.29 23.49 41.90
N LYS A 541 -11.19 22.47 42.74
CA LYS A 541 -11.23 22.63 44.21
C LYS A 541 -10.05 23.48 44.71
N LEU A 542 -8.86 23.30 44.15
CA LEU A 542 -7.67 24.09 44.46
C LEU A 542 -7.82 25.54 44.00
N SER A 543 -8.23 25.76 42.75
CA SER A 543 -8.46 27.10 42.19
C SER A 543 -9.50 27.89 42.99
N ARG A 544 -10.64 27.28 43.34
CA ARG A 544 -11.67 27.93 44.20
C ARG A 544 -11.12 28.29 45.59
N ARG A 545 -10.25 27.45 46.18
CA ARG A 545 -9.59 27.73 47.46
C ARG A 545 -8.61 28.90 47.35
N HIS A 546 -7.80 28.94 46.29
CA HIS A 546 -6.86 30.05 46.02
C HIS A 546 -7.58 31.37 45.79
N GLN A 547 -8.67 31.36 45.00
CA GLN A 547 -9.52 32.55 44.81
C GLN A 547 -10.08 33.06 46.15
N ALA A 548 -10.62 32.16 46.99
CA ALA A 548 -11.16 32.54 48.29
C ALA A 548 -10.10 33.14 49.24
N ILE A 549 -8.87 32.61 49.21
CA ILE A 549 -7.73 33.17 49.95
C ILE A 549 -7.38 34.57 49.42
N GLY A 550 -7.20 34.74 48.11
CA GLY A 550 -6.87 36.01 47.49
C GLY A 550 -7.92 37.11 47.74
N GLU A 551 -9.21 36.76 47.66
CA GLU A 551 -10.31 37.68 48.00
C GLU A 551 -10.32 38.09 49.48
N LYS A 552 -10.08 37.14 50.38
CA LYS A 552 -10.03 37.39 51.83
C LYS A 552 -8.90 38.35 52.17
N GLU A 553 -7.69 38.09 51.66
CA GLU A 553 -6.51 38.93 51.93
C GLU A 553 -6.63 40.31 51.26
N ALA A 554 -7.21 40.40 50.06
CA ALA A 554 -7.50 41.69 49.42
C ALA A 554 -8.47 42.55 50.27
N ARG A 555 -9.52 41.95 50.83
CA ARG A 555 -10.46 42.65 51.72
C ARG A 555 -9.80 43.06 53.05
N ALA A 556 -8.96 42.21 53.62
CA ALA A 556 -8.21 42.52 54.84
C ALA A 556 -7.24 43.69 54.63
N ALA A 557 -6.45 43.68 53.55
CA ALA A 557 -5.52 44.76 53.20
C ALA A 557 -6.24 46.11 53.01
N GLN A 558 -7.40 46.13 52.34
CA GLN A 558 -8.21 47.35 52.19
C GLN A 558 -8.76 47.87 53.53
N ALA A 559 -9.16 46.98 54.44
CA ALA A 559 -9.65 47.35 55.75
C ALA A 559 -8.55 47.98 56.62
N GLU A 560 -7.35 47.38 56.63
CA GLU A 560 -6.19 47.91 57.37
C GLU A 560 -5.64 49.20 56.75
N GLU A 561 -5.64 49.35 55.41
CA GLU A 561 -5.27 50.62 54.77
C GLU A 561 -6.18 51.77 55.21
N ARG A 562 -7.50 51.53 55.30
CA ARG A 562 -8.47 52.54 55.78
C ARG A 562 -8.23 52.92 57.23
N LYS A 563 -7.95 51.95 58.11
CA LYS A 563 -7.60 52.21 59.52
C LYS A 563 -6.32 53.05 59.63
N PHE A 564 -5.30 52.73 58.84
CA PHE A 564 -4.02 53.45 58.81
C PHE A 564 -4.20 54.90 58.34
N GLN A 565 -4.96 55.13 57.26
CA GLN A 565 -5.28 56.48 56.77
C GLN A 565 -6.06 57.28 57.83
N GLN A 566 -7.07 56.68 58.48
CA GLN A 566 -7.84 57.33 59.56
C GLN A 566 -6.96 57.68 60.76
N HIS A 567 -5.99 56.83 61.13
CA HIS A 567 -5.06 57.10 62.21
C HIS A 567 -4.21 58.36 61.94
N ILE A 568 -3.62 58.46 60.75
CA ILE A 568 -2.81 59.63 60.35
C ILE A 568 -3.67 60.90 60.32
N LEU A 569 -4.86 60.86 59.71
CA LEU A 569 -5.78 62.01 59.68
C LEU A 569 -6.21 62.43 61.09
N GLY A 570 -6.43 61.48 62.00
CA GLY A 570 -6.72 61.72 63.40
C GLY A 570 -5.57 62.40 64.16
N GLN A 571 -4.33 62.01 63.87
CA GLN A 571 -3.13 62.68 64.41
C GLN A 571 -3.00 64.11 63.85
N GLN A 572 -3.11 64.29 62.54
CA GLN A 572 -3.01 65.59 61.88
C GLN A 572 -4.03 66.61 62.42
N LYS A 573 -5.27 66.16 62.68
CA LYS A 573 -6.32 66.98 63.31
C LYS A 573 -5.95 67.41 64.73
N LYS A 574 -5.30 66.55 65.52
CA LYS A 574 -4.82 66.89 66.88
C LYS A 574 -3.70 67.93 66.84
N GLU A 575 -2.74 67.75 65.94
CA GLU A 575 -1.64 68.70 65.73
C GLU A 575 -2.14 70.08 65.30
N LEU A 576 -3.08 70.14 64.35
CA LEU A 576 -3.69 71.39 63.89
C LEU A 576 -4.48 72.08 65.01
N ALA A 577 -5.26 71.34 65.80
CA ALA A 577 -5.97 71.89 66.95
C ALA A 577 -5.00 72.43 68.02
N ALA A 578 -3.87 71.76 68.26
CA ALA A 578 -2.84 72.23 69.18
C ALA A 578 -2.15 73.51 68.67
N LEU A 579 -1.85 73.61 67.37
CA LEU A 579 -1.32 74.83 66.76
C LEU A 579 -2.30 76.01 66.93
N LEU A 580 -3.58 75.81 66.60
CA LEU A 580 -4.60 76.87 66.71
C LEU A 580 -4.78 77.36 68.15
N GLU A 581 -4.71 76.49 69.17
CA GLU A 581 -4.73 76.92 70.57
C GLU A 581 -3.43 77.62 71.01
N ALA A 582 -2.26 77.20 70.50
CA ALA A 582 -1.01 77.91 70.71
C ALA A 582 -1.05 79.33 70.10
N GLN A 583 -1.59 79.47 68.88
CA GLN A 583 -1.79 80.75 68.20
C GLN A 583 -2.79 81.65 68.95
N LYS A 584 -3.87 81.12 69.52
CA LYS A 584 -4.78 81.90 70.39
C LYS A 584 -4.10 82.41 71.66
N ARG A 585 -3.21 81.61 72.27
CA ARG A 585 -2.46 82.00 73.48
C ARG A 585 -1.44 83.10 73.17
N THR A 586 -0.64 82.94 72.12
CA THR A 586 0.33 83.94 71.69
C THR A 586 -0.33 85.23 71.21
N TYR A 587 -1.47 85.15 70.51
CA TYR A 587 -2.28 86.32 70.13
C TYR A 587 -2.73 87.12 71.35
N LYS A 588 -3.19 86.47 72.43
CA LYS A 588 -3.59 87.15 73.67
C LYS A 588 -2.40 87.89 74.30
N LEU A 589 -1.27 87.21 74.47
CA LEU A 589 -0.07 87.80 75.06
C LEU A 589 0.46 88.98 74.22
N ARG A 590 0.56 88.83 72.90
CA ARG A 590 1.05 89.92 72.02
C ARG A 590 0.06 91.08 71.97
N LYS A 591 -1.25 90.83 72.07
CA LYS A 591 -2.27 91.88 72.21
C LYS A 591 -2.15 92.66 73.52
N GLU A 592 -1.64 92.06 74.59
CA GLU A 592 -1.38 92.76 75.86
C GLU A 592 -0.11 93.62 75.74
N GLN A 593 0.99 93.07 75.22
CA GLN A 593 2.21 93.83 74.92
C GLN A 593 1.95 95.04 73.98
N LEU A 594 1.18 94.84 72.91
CA LEU A 594 0.80 95.92 71.98
C LEU A 594 -0.07 97.02 72.62
N LYS A 595 -0.68 96.79 73.79
CA LYS A 595 -1.35 97.85 74.57
C LYS A 595 -0.36 98.60 75.44
N GLU A 596 0.59 97.90 76.04
CA GLU A 596 1.66 98.48 76.88
C GLU A 596 2.55 99.40 76.02
N GLU A 597 3.03 98.91 74.87
CA GLU A 597 3.77 99.67 73.85
C GLU A 597 3.00 100.94 73.39
N LEU A 598 1.66 100.92 73.40
CA LEU A 598 0.81 102.05 73.01
C LEU A 598 0.63 103.11 74.11
N GLN A 599 0.81 102.71 75.38
CA GLN A 599 0.72 103.57 76.57
C GLN A 599 2.01 104.36 76.81
N GLU A 600 3.18 103.78 76.51
CA GLU A 600 4.49 104.43 76.70
C GLU A 600 4.71 105.65 75.79
N ASN A 601 3.92 105.81 74.71
CA ASN A 601 4.12 106.84 73.68
C ASN A 601 2.94 107.85 73.58
N PRO A 602 2.74 108.75 74.57
CA PRO A 602 1.54 109.59 74.66
C PRO A 602 1.41 110.68 73.57
N SER A 603 2.52 111.10 72.93
CA SER A 603 2.56 112.21 71.96
C SER A 603 2.15 111.87 70.53
N THR A 604 2.06 110.58 70.17
CA THR A 604 1.81 110.14 68.79
C THR A 604 0.36 110.40 68.32
N PRO A 605 0.13 110.95 67.11
CA PRO A 605 -1.22 111.20 66.57
C PRO A 605 -2.13 109.95 66.54
N LYS A 606 -3.42 110.14 66.86
CA LYS A 606 -4.42 109.05 66.90
C LYS A 606 -4.51 108.24 65.60
N ARG A 607 -4.32 108.88 64.45
CA ARG A 607 -4.36 108.24 63.13
C ARG A 607 -3.19 107.28 62.93
N GLU A 608 -1.97 107.71 63.24
CA GLU A 608 -0.76 106.89 63.12
C GLU A 608 -0.80 105.71 64.09
N LYS A 609 -1.29 105.89 65.32
CA LYS A 609 -1.52 104.78 66.26
C LYS A 609 -2.48 103.72 65.71
N ALA A 610 -3.54 104.14 65.00
CA ALA A 610 -4.50 103.22 64.40
C ALA A 610 -3.91 102.48 63.18
N GLU A 611 -3.18 103.18 62.31
CA GLU A 611 -2.50 102.58 61.15
C GLU A 611 -1.37 101.62 61.58
N TRP A 612 -0.63 101.93 62.65
CA TRP A 612 0.37 101.05 63.25
C TRP A 612 -0.24 99.78 63.85
N LEU A 613 -1.32 99.91 64.63
CA LEU A 613 -2.06 98.76 65.19
C LEU A 613 -2.63 97.85 64.09
N LEU A 614 -3.11 98.43 62.98
CA LEU A 614 -3.60 97.67 61.85
C LEU A 614 -2.47 96.85 61.20
N ARG A 615 -1.31 97.48 60.93
CA ARG A 615 -0.12 96.78 60.39
C ARG A 615 0.39 95.69 61.32
N GLN A 616 0.45 95.92 62.63
CA GLN A 616 0.85 94.90 63.60
C GLN A 616 -0.12 93.71 63.62
N LYS A 617 -1.43 93.96 63.49
CA LYS A 617 -2.45 92.91 63.37
C LYS A 617 -2.31 92.12 62.07
N GLU A 618 -2.11 92.79 60.94
CA GLU A 618 -1.91 92.16 59.62
C GLU A 618 -0.65 91.29 59.60
N GLN A 619 0.49 91.80 60.10
CA GLN A 619 1.73 91.02 60.23
C GLN A 619 1.54 89.76 61.08
N LEU A 620 0.84 89.89 62.22
CA LEU A 620 0.61 88.74 63.09
C LEU A 620 -0.34 87.69 62.46
N GLN A 621 -1.37 88.14 61.73
CA GLN A 621 -2.25 87.25 60.95
C GLN A 621 -1.50 86.56 59.80
N GLN A 622 -0.58 87.27 59.13
CA GLN A 622 0.26 86.69 58.08
C GLN A 622 1.18 85.61 58.64
N CYS A 623 1.90 85.87 59.74
CA CYS A 623 2.74 84.86 60.40
C CYS A 623 1.94 83.62 60.83
N GLN A 624 0.73 83.80 61.38
CA GLN A 624 -0.15 82.70 61.77
C GLN A 624 -0.58 81.85 60.56
N ALA A 625 -0.93 82.49 59.44
CA ALA A 625 -1.30 81.81 58.19
C ALA A 625 -0.11 81.09 57.53
N GLU A 626 1.09 81.66 57.60
CA GLU A 626 2.32 81.03 57.10
C GLU A 626 2.72 79.79 57.91
N GLU A 627 2.59 79.82 59.24
CA GLU A 627 2.76 78.66 60.12
C GLU A 627 1.73 77.56 59.83
N GLU A 628 0.45 77.91 59.71
CA GLU A 628 -0.63 76.95 59.42
C GLU A 628 -0.41 76.29 58.05
N ALA A 629 -0.11 77.07 57.01
CA ALA A 629 0.26 76.55 55.70
C ALA A 629 1.55 75.70 55.76
N GLY A 630 2.50 76.05 56.62
CA GLY A 630 3.71 75.27 56.91
C GLY A 630 3.40 73.90 57.55
N LEU A 631 2.48 73.84 58.50
CA LEU A 631 2.01 72.58 59.08
C LEU A 631 1.27 71.72 58.05
N LEU A 632 0.28 72.30 57.34
CA LEU A 632 -0.53 71.59 56.35
C LEU A 632 0.32 71.01 55.20
N ARG A 633 1.37 71.72 54.76
CA ARG A 633 2.35 71.19 53.77
C ARG A 633 3.11 69.98 54.30
N ARG A 634 3.64 70.05 55.53
CA ARG A 634 4.36 68.93 56.18
C ARG A 634 3.43 67.71 56.38
N GLN A 635 2.21 67.95 56.85
CA GLN A 635 1.20 66.90 57.04
C GLN A 635 0.85 66.20 55.72
N ARG A 636 0.64 66.95 54.63
CA ARG A 636 0.41 66.38 53.30
C ARG A 636 1.57 65.49 52.82
N GLN A 637 2.80 66.00 52.90
CA GLN A 637 4.00 65.25 52.51
C GLN A 637 4.18 63.97 53.33
N TYR A 638 3.95 64.04 54.65
CA TYR A 638 4.01 62.88 55.54
C TYR A 638 2.93 61.84 55.18
N PHE A 639 1.68 62.25 54.97
CA PHE A 639 0.59 61.37 54.57
C PHE A 639 0.90 60.65 53.25
N GLU A 640 1.35 61.38 52.22
CA GLU A 640 1.71 60.80 50.92
C GLU A 640 2.86 59.79 51.03
N LEU A 641 3.90 60.11 51.81
CA LEU A 641 5.03 59.21 52.05
C LEU A 641 4.59 57.93 52.79
N GLN A 642 3.83 58.08 53.87
CA GLN A 642 3.35 56.95 54.68
C GLN A 642 2.39 56.05 53.88
N CYS A 643 1.46 56.62 53.11
CA CYS A 643 0.59 55.85 52.23
C CYS A 643 1.39 55.08 51.15
N ARG A 644 2.44 55.67 50.57
CA ARG A 644 3.32 54.96 49.62
C ARG A 644 4.09 53.83 50.29
N GLN A 645 4.67 54.05 51.47
CA GLN A 645 5.39 53.02 52.24
C GLN A 645 4.46 51.85 52.61
N TYR A 646 3.25 52.14 53.10
CA TYR A 646 2.25 51.14 53.46
C TYR A 646 1.79 50.32 52.24
N LYS A 647 1.44 50.99 51.13
CA LYS A 647 1.07 50.31 49.87
C LYS A 647 2.17 49.39 49.35
N ARG A 648 3.44 49.81 49.40
CA ARG A 648 4.58 48.95 49.04
C ARG A 648 4.66 47.71 49.94
N LYS A 649 4.47 47.85 51.25
CA LYS A 649 4.49 46.72 52.20
C LYS A 649 3.38 45.70 51.88
N MET A 650 2.16 46.17 51.61
CA MET A 650 1.04 45.30 51.25
C MET A 650 1.23 44.61 49.89
N LEU A 651 1.80 45.31 48.90
CA LEU A 651 2.09 44.72 47.60
C LEU A 651 3.15 43.60 47.70
N LEU A 652 4.20 43.79 48.53
CA LEU A 652 5.19 42.74 48.80
C LEU A 652 4.61 41.54 49.55
N ALA A 653 3.75 41.77 50.54
CA ALA A 653 3.06 40.69 51.26
C ALA A 653 2.15 39.87 50.33
N ARG A 654 1.38 40.56 49.47
CA ARG A 654 0.58 39.91 48.43
C ARG A 654 1.44 39.12 47.45
N HIS A 655 2.56 39.68 46.98
CA HIS A 655 3.46 38.97 46.07
C HIS A 655 4.04 37.68 46.69
N SER A 656 4.37 37.70 47.99
CA SER A 656 4.80 36.49 48.71
C SER A 656 3.70 35.42 48.72
N LEU A 657 2.47 35.81 49.05
CA LEU A 657 1.31 34.90 49.03
C LEU A 657 1.05 34.35 47.63
N ASP A 658 1.07 35.20 46.60
CA ASP A 658 0.88 34.79 45.20
C ASP A 658 1.97 33.77 44.77
N GLN A 659 3.22 33.91 45.25
CA GLN A 659 4.27 32.90 45.04
C GLN A 659 3.99 31.58 45.77
N ASP A 660 3.49 31.62 47.01
CA ASP A 660 3.22 30.41 47.81
C ASP A 660 2.04 29.61 47.24
N LEU A 661 0.99 30.30 46.77
CA LEU A 661 -0.12 29.67 46.05
C LEU A 661 0.37 29.05 44.72
N LEU A 662 1.25 29.76 43.98
CA LEU A 662 1.86 29.23 42.75
C LEU A 662 2.73 27.99 43.00
N ARG A 663 3.44 27.92 44.14
CA ARG A 663 4.19 26.72 44.56
C ARG A 663 3.26 25.54 44.86
N GLU A 664 2.12 25.77 45.53
CA GLU A 664 1.11 24.74 45.77
C GLU A 664 0.54 24.20 44.45
N ASP A 665 0.24 25.09 43.50
CA ASP A 665 -0.22 24.77 42.14
C ASP A 665 0.80 23.95 41.34
N LEU A 666 2.07 24.35 41.37
CA LEU A 666 3.16 23.64 40.68
C LEU A 666 3.39 22.25 41.26
N ASN A 667 3.44 22.12 42.59
CA ASN A 667 3.57 20.83 43.26
C ASN A 667 2.39 19.90 42.92
N LYS A 668 1.16 20.42 42.87
CA LYS A 668 -0.01 19.64 42.49
C LYS A 668 0.02 19.20 41.03
N LYS A 669 0.45 20.06 40.10
CA LYS A 669 0.65 19.70 38.69
C LYS A 669 1.77 18.66 38.51
N GLN A 670 2.84 18.73 39.29
CA GLN A 670 3.91 17.73 39.29
C GLN A 670 3.34 16.36 39.70
N THR A 671 2.66 16.27 40.85
CA THR A 671 2.05 15.00 41.30
C THR A 671 1.04 14.44 40.29
N GLN A 672 0.26 15.29 39.61
CA GLN A 672 -0.62 14.86 38.52
C GLN A 672 0.16 14.24 37.35
N LYS A 673 1.30 14.84 36.96
CA LYS A 673 2.17 14.31 35.90
C LYS A 673 2.85 13.01 36.29
N ASP A 674 3.32 12.90 37.54
CA ASP A 674 3.94 11.67 38.06
C ASP A 674 2.93 10.50 38.04
N LEU A 675 1.69 10.75 38.47
CA LEU A 675 0.60 9.77 38.43
C LEU A 675 0.15 9.40 37.02
N GLU A 676 0.12 10.36 36.08
CA GLU A 676 -0.17 10.10 34.66
C GLU A 676 0.91 9.21 34.03
N CYS A 677 2.20 9.46 34.34
CA CYS A 677 3.30 8.63 33.87
C CYS A 677 3.24 7.21 34.47
N ALA A 678 2.98 7.09 35.77
CA ALA A 678 2.82 5.79 36.44
C ALA A 678 1.65 4.98 35.89
N LEU A 679 0.52 5.64 35.56
CA LEU A 679 -0.59 4.98 34.87
C LEU A 679 -0.15 4.47 33.49
N LEU A 680 0.47 5.32 32.66
CA LEU A 680 0.88 4.95 31.30
C LEU A 680 1.85 3.76 31.28
N LEU A 681 2.81 3.70 32.22
CA LEU A 681 3.71 2.55 32.38
C LEU A 681 2.93 1.25 32.67
N ARG A 682 2.04 1.27 33.67
CA ARG A 682 1.18 0.11 34.01
C ARG A 682 0.26 -0.30 32.85
N GLN A 683 -0.23 0.65 32.07
CA GLN A 683 -1.04 0.38 30.88
C GLN A 683 -0.21 -0.23 29.73
N HIS A 684 1.04 0.20 29.56
CA HIS A 684 1.98 -0.40 28.62
C HIS A 684 2.31 -1.85 29.01
N GLU A 685 2.68 -2.09 30.26
CA GLU A 685 2.96 -3.44 30.80
C GLU A 685 1.77 -4.39 30.60
N ALA A 686 0.56 -3.98 31.01
CA ALA A 686 -0.65 -4.80 30.86
C ALA A 686 -1.01 -5.09 29.39
N THR A 687 -0.65 -4.19 28.47
CA THR A 687 -0.84 -4.40 27.02
C THR A 687 0.21 -5.35 26.46
N ARG A 688 1.48 -5.18 26.83
CA ARG A 688 2.58 -6.08 26.45
C ARG A 688 2.35 -7.52 26.94
N GLU A 689 1.84 -7.69 28.16
CA GLU A 689 1.44 -9.00 28.67
C GLU A 689 0.32 -9.63 27.84
N LEU A 690 -0.68 -8.84 27.43
CA LEU A 690 -1.77 -9.33 26.60
C LEU A 690 -1.22 -9.77 25.23
N GLU A 691 -0.46 -8.92 24.57
CA GLU A 691 0.18 -9.20 23.27
C GLU A 691 1.02 -10.49 23.32
N LEU A 692 1.84 -10.68 24.36
CA LEU A 692 2.62 -11.91 24.55
C LEU A 692 1.72 -13.16 24.68
N ARG A 693 0.64 -13.08 25.47
CA ARG A 693 -0.34 -14.18 25.61
C ARG A 693 -1.05 -14.48 24.27
N GLN A 694 -1.38 -13.45 23.50
CA GLN A 694 -2.04 -13.59 22.19
C GLN A 694 -1.09 -14.21 21.16
N LEU A 695 0.17 -13.75 21.08
CA LEU A 695 1.21 -14.31 20.22
C LEU A 695 1.45 -15.79 20.53
N GLN A 696 1.61 -16.15 21.81
CA GLN A 696 1.76 -17.55 22.24
C GLN A 696 0.54 -18.41 21.89
N ALA A 697 -0.68 -17.86 21.86
CA ALA A 697 -1.87 -18.59 21.42
C ALA A 697 -1.85 -18.84 19.89
N VAL A 698 -1.51 -17.82 19.10
CA VAL A 698 -1.39 -17.93 17.63
C VAL A 698 -0.29 -18.92 17.24
N GLN A 699 0.89 -18.84 17.86
CA GLN A 699 2.01 -19.75 17.62
C GLN A 699 1.65 -21.20 17.93
N ARG A 700 1.05 -21.48 19.09
CA ARG A 700 0.59 -22.83 19.45
C ARG A 700 -0.40 -23.41 18.45
N THR A 701 -1.45 -22.66 18.12
CA THR A 701 -2.43 -23.12 17.11
C THR A 701 -1.80 -23.31 15.74
N ARG A 702 -0.88 -22.44 15.30
CA ARG A 702 -0.14 -22.64 14.03
C ARG A 702 0.72 -23.91 14.04
N ALA A 703 1.44 -24.18 15.13
CA ALA A 703 2.25 -25.40 15.26
C ALA A 703 1.37 -26.66 15.20
N GLU A 704 0.25 -26.68 15.92
CA GLU A 704 -0.73 -27.80 15.90
C GLU A 704 -1.30 -28.05 14.49
N LEU A 705 -1.76 -26.99 13.81
CA LEU A 705 -2.33 -27.09 12.45
C LEU A 705 -1.28 -27.50 11.41
N THR A 706 -0.05 -27.00 11.54
CA THR A 706 1.07 -27.38 10.69
C THR A 706 1.46 -28.83 10.90
N ARG A 707 1.51 -29.32 12.15
CA ARG A 707 1.77 -30.73 12.45
C ARG A 707 0.69 -31.64 11.87
N LEU A 708 -0.59 -31.27 12.00
CA LEU A 708 -1.71 -32.03 11.47
C LEU A 708 -1.74 -32.04 9.93
N GLN A 709 -1.34 -30.93 9.28
CA GLN A 709 -1.16 -30.90 7.83
C GLN A 709 -0.07 -31.88 7.39
N HIS A 710 1.13 -31.81 7.95
CA HIS A 710 2.24 -32.70 7.57
C HIS A 710 1.88 -34.18 7.77
N GLN A 711 1.23 -34.52 8.90
CA GLN A 711 0.75 -35.89 9.15
C GLN A 711 -0.25 -36.36 8.08
N THR A 712 -1.16 -35.48 7.63
CA THR A 712 -2.14 -35.79 6.57
C THR A 712 -1.47 -35.94 5.21
N GLU A 713 -0.50 -35.09 4.90
CA GLU A 713 0.22 -35.07 3.63
C GLU A 713 1.12 -36.30 3.46
N LEU A 714 1.85 -36.68 4.52
CA LEU A 714 2.61 -37.93 4.59
C LEU A 714 1.70 -39.15 4.39
N GLY A 715 0.53 -39.19 5.04
CA GLY A 715 -0.45 -40.27 4.85
C GLY A 715 -0.91 -40.40 3.39
N ASN A 716 -1.24 -39.27 2.75
CA ASN A 716 -1.64 -39.24 1.33
C ASN A 716 -0.50 -39.70 0.40
N GLN A 717 0.74 -39.27 0.66
CA GLN A 717 1.91 -39.65 -0.14
C GLN A 717 2.22 -41.14 -0.04
N LEU A 718 2.15 -41.71 1.16
CA LEU A 718 2.29 -43.16 1.39
C LEU A 718 1.21 -43.95 0.63
N GLU A 719 -0.04 -43.48 0.64
CA GLU A 719 -1.13 -44.14 -0.09
C GLU A 719 -0.94 -44.05 -1.62
N TYR A 720 -0.56 -42.88 -2.15
CA TYR A 720 -0.25 -42.71 -3.56
C TYR A 720 0.90 -43.62 -4.02
N ASN A 721 2.00 -43.66 -3.26
CA ASN A 721 3.14 -44.53 -3.55
C ASN A 721 2.73 -46.01 -3.58
N LYS A 722 1.91 -46.46 -2.63
CA LYS A 722 1.37 -47.82 -2.58
C LYS A 722 0.51 -48.16 -3.80
N ARG A 723 -0.34 -47.24 -4.27
CA ARG A 723 -1.14 -47.41 -5.50
C ARG A 723 -0.23 -47.47 -6.74
N ARG A 724 0.75 -46.58 -6.87
CA ARG A 724 1.73 -46.58 -7.98
C ARG A 724 2.56 -47.85 -8.06
N GLU A 725 3.00 -48.37 -6.93
CA GLU A 725 3.74 -49.64 -6.87
C GLU A 725 2.88 -50.82 -7.37
N GLN A 726 1.59 -50.83 -7.05
CA GLN A 726 0.63 -51.83 -7.56
C GLN A 726 0.39 -51.69 -9.08
N GLU A 727 0.22 -50.47 -9.60
CA GLU A 727 0.09 -50.22 -11.05
C GLU A 727 1.31 -50.70 -11.84
N LEU A 728 2.52 -50.44 -11.33
CA LEU A 728 3.77 -50.86 -11.97
C LEU A 728 3.89 -52.38 -12.00
N ARG A 729 3.57 -53.08 -10.89
CA ARG A 729 3.50 -54.55 -10.85
C ARG A 729 2.51 -55.10 -11.89
N GLN A 730 1.33 -54.50 -12.02
CA GLN A 730 0.34 -54.92 -13.02
C GLN A 730 0.81 -54.70 -14.47
N LYS A 731 1.39 -53.53 -14.77
CA LYS A 731 1.95 -53.21 -16.09
C LYS A 731 3.08 -54.16 -16.49
N HIS A 732 3.99 -54.46 -15.55
CA HIS A 732 5.07 -55.41 -15.78
C HIS A 732 4.53 -56.82 -16.09
N ALA A 733 3.57 -57.31 -15.28
CA ALA A 733 2.92 -58.60 -15.53
C ALA A 733 2.18 -58.65 -16.89
N ALA A 734 1.59 -57.54 -17.34
CA ALA A 734 0.97 -57.44 -18.65
C ALA A 734 2.00 -57.46 -19.80
N GLN A 735 3.15 -56.80 -19.63
CA GLN A 735 4.23 -56.73 -20.63
C GLN A 735 4.87 -58.12 -20.86
N VAL A 736 5.15 -58.86 -19.77
CA VAL A 736 5.66 -60.24 -19.83
C VAL A 736 4.72 -61.16 -20.63
N ARG A 737 3.39 -60.98 -20.52
CA ARG A 737 2.40 -61.75 -21.29
C ARG A 737 2.36 -61.43 -22.79
N GLN A 738 2.91 -60.30 -23.24
CA GLN A 738 2.87 -59.88 -24.66
C GLN A 738 4.09 -60.32 -25.48
N GLN A 739 5.26 -60.50 -24.84
CA GLN A 739 6.51 -60.90 -25.51
C GLN A 739 6.36 -62.14 -26.44
N PRO A 740 5.68 -63.24 -26.05
CA PRO A 740 5.59 -64.44 -26.90
C PRO A 740 4.85 -64.23 -28.23
N LYS A 741 3.98 -63.22 -28.32
CA LYS A 741 3.23 -62.91 -29.56
C LYS A 741 4.07 -62.10 -30.55
N SER A 742 4.93 -61.21 -30.04
CA SER A 742 5.83 -60.40 -30.86
C SER A 742 6.89 -61.26 -31.56
N LEU A 743 7.49 -62.21 -30.82
CA LEU A 743 8.49 -63.14 -31.34
C LEU A 743 7.98 -63.98 -32.51
N LYS A 744 6.79 -64.59 -32.39
CA LYS A 744 6.16 -65.38 -33.47
C LYS A 744 5.90 -64.58 -34.75
N SER A 745 5.65 -63.26 -34.62
CA SER A 745 5.46 -62.37 -35.77
C SER A 745 6.78 -62.12 -36.51
N LYS A 746 7.86 -61.82 -35.79
CA LYS A 746 9.19 -61.59 -36.36
C LYS A 746 9.76 -62.85 -37.04
N GLU A 747 9.62 -64.02 -36.42
CA GLU A 747 10.06 -65.29 -36.98
C GLU A 747 9.40 -65.58 -38.36
N LEU A 748 8.10 -65.29 -38.48
CA LEU A 748 7.35 -65.46 -39.73
C LEU A 748 7.85 -64.51 -40.84
N GLN A 749 8.25 -63.29 -40.49
CA GLN A 749 8.79 -62.31 -41.42
C GLN A 749 10.16 -62.74 -41.97
N ILE A 750 11.07 -63.22 -41.11
CA ILE A 750 12.39 -63.75 -41.49
C ILE A 750 12.24 -64.96 -42.42
N LYS A 751 11.33 -65.90 -42.09
CA LYS A 751 10.99 -67.06 -42.96
C LYS A 751 10.52 -66.65 -44.36
N LYS A 752 9.70 -65.60 -44.46
CA LYS A 752 9.21 -65.11 -45.76
C LYS A 752 10.35 -64.54 -46.61
N GLN A 753 11.22 -63.71 -46.02
CA GLN A 753 12.38 -63.13 -46.71
C GLN A 753 13.34 -64.20 -47.24
N PHE A 754 13.65 -65.22 -46.43
CA PHE A 754 14.49 -66.33 -46.87
C PHE A 754 13.90 -67.10 -48.08
N GLN A 755 12.59 -67.40 -48.05
CA GLN A 755 11.92 -68.09 -49.16
C GLN A 755 11.92 -67.26 -50.46
N GLU A 756 11.79 -65.95 -50.38
CA GLU A 756 11.85 -65.05 -51.54
C GLU A 756 13.27 -65.01 -52.14
N THR A 757 14.30 -64.89 -51.30
CA THR A 757 15.71 -64.88 -51.72
C THR A 757 16.13 -66.19 -52.40
N CYS A 758 15.73 -67.34 -51.86
CA CYS A 758 15.96 -68.65 -52.48
C CYS A 758 15.29 -68.82 -53.85
N LYS A 759 14.08 -68.25 -54.04
CA LYS A 759 13.40 -68.22 -55.35
C LYS A 759 14.16 -67.37 -56.37
N ILE A 760 14.70 -66.22 -55.95
CA ILE A 760 15.48 -65.30 -56.82
C ILE A 760 16.78 -65.97 -57.27
N GLN A 761 17.57 -66.53 -56.35
CA GLN A 761 18.81 -67.25 -56.67
C GLN A 761 18.56 -68.43 -57.63
N THR A 762 17.48 -69.18 -57.44
CA THR A 762 17.11 -70.29 -58.32
C THR A 762 16.77 -69.82 -59.74
N ARG A 763 16.16 -68.64 -59.91
CA ARG A 763 15.89 -68.03 -61.23
C ARG A 763 17.18 -67.55 -61.89
N GLN A 764 18.02 -66.81 -61.15
CA GLN A 764 19.33 -66.33 -61.62
C GLN A 764 20.23 -67.49 -62.07
N TYR A 765 20.26 -68.59 -61.32
CA TYR A 765 20.99 -69.79 -61.70
C TYR A 765 20.49 -70.40 -63.02
N LYS A 766 19.18 -70.49 -63.24
CA LYS A 766 18.61 -71.00 -64.51
C LYS A 766 19.03 -70.13 -65.70
N ALA A 767 19.00 -68.81 -65.55
CA ALA A 767 19.41 -67.87 -66.59
C ALA A 767 20.92 -67.97 -66.89
N LEU A 768 21.76 -67.96 -65.86
CA LEU A 768 23.23 -68.11 -65.98
C LEU A 768 23.61 -69.44 -66.63
N ARG A 769 22.95 -70.53 -66.24
CA ARG A 769 23.15 -71.87 -66.83
C ARG A 769 22.77 -71.91 -68.30
N ALA A 770 21.69 -71.25 -68.72
CA ALA A 770 21.28 -71.20 -70.13
C ALA A 770 22.34 -70.46 -70.97
N HIS A 771 22.69 -69.25 -70.56
CA HIS A 771 23.70 -68.42 -71.24
C HIS A 771 25.05 -69.14 -71.40
N LEU A 772 25.58 -69.75 -70.32
CA LEU A 772 26.87 -70.42 -70.38
C LEU A 772 26.87 -71.72 -71.21
N LEU A 773 25.71 -72.38 -71.40
CA LEU A 773 25.61 -73.53 -72.31
C LEU A 773 25.62 -73.11 -73.79
N GLU A 774 25.08 -71.93 -74.09
CA GLU A 774 25.00 -71.36 -75.44
C GLU A 774 26.38 -70.90 -75.94
N THR A 775 27.20 -70.31 -75.06
CA THR A 775 28.54 -69.79 -75.40
C THR A 775 29.67 -70.82 -75.37
N THR A 776 29.44 -72.05 -74.90
CA THR A 776 30.50 -73.04 -74.63
C THR A 776 30.45 -74.22 -75.60
N PRO A 777 31.58 -74.76 -76.11
CA PRO A 777 31.59 -75.95 -76.95
C PRO A 777 31.01 -77.20 -76.26
N LYS A 778 30.23 -78.01 -76.99
CA LYS A 778 29.53 -79.20 -76.47
C LYS A 778 30.44 -80.19 -75.72
N ALA A 779 31.71 -80.31 -76.11
CA ALA A 779 32.69 -81.17 -75.44
C ALA A 779 32.93 -80.82 -73.96
N GLN A 780 32.70 -79.57 -73.56
CA GLN A 780 32.94 -79.06 -72.20
C GLN A 780 31.66 -78.92 -71.36
N HIS A 781 30.47 -79.09 -71.94
CA HIS A 781 29.19 -78.92 -71.24
C HIS A 781 29.06 -79.76 -69.97
N LYS A 782 29.57 -81.00 -69.98
CA LYS A 782 29.48 -81.92 -68.83
C LYS A 782 30.27 -81.42 -67.60
N SER A 783 31.45 -80.81 -67.80
CA SER A 783 32.24 -80.24 -66.70
C SER A 783 31.65 -78.92 -66.20
N LEU A 784 31.21 -78.06 -67.12
CA LEU A 784 30.53 -76.79 -66.82
C LEU A 784 29.28 -77.01 -65.96
N LEU A 785 28.41 -77.95 -66.33
CA LEU A 785 27.18 -78.27 -65.60
C LEU A 785 27.44 -78.81 -64.19
N LYS A 786 28.52 -79.58 -64.00
CA LYS A 786 28.93 -80.08 -62.68
C LYS A 786 29.33 -78.90 -61.78
N ARG A 787 30.23 -78.05 -62.27
CA ARG A 787 30.73 -76.86 -61.55
C ARG A 787 29.62 -75.88 -61.19
N LEU A 788 28.70 -75.62 -62.12
CA LEU A 788 27.53 -74.77 -61.90
C LEU A 788 26.59 -75.34 -60.81
N LYS A 789 26.34 -76.66 -60.79
CA LYS A 789 25.51 -77.29 -59.77
C LYS A 789 26.16 -77.25 -58.38
N GLU A 790 27.47 -77.42 -58.31
CA GLU A 790 28.25 -77.26 -57.07
C GLU A 790 28.17 -75.81 -56.56
N GLU A 791 28.29 -74.82 -57.44
CA GLU A 791 28.20 -73.41 -57.08
C GLU A 791 26.78 -73.00 -56.62
N GLN A 792 25.72 -73.50 -57.27
CA GLN A 792 24.33 -73.31 -56.83
C GLN A 792 24.13 -73.86 -55.41
N THR A 793 24.66 -75.06 -55.15
CA THR A 793 24.53 -75.74 -53.85
C THR A 793 25.25 -74.95 -52.76
N ARG A 794 26.46 -74.44 -53.04
CA ARG A 794 27.23 -73.58 -52.12
C ARG A 794 26.50 -72.26 -51.81
N LYS A 795 25.92 -71.60 -52.81
CA LYS A 795 25.17 -70.33 -52.61
C LYS A 795 23.89 -70.52 -51.79
N LEU A 796 23.19 -71.65 -51.95
CA LEU A 796 22.04 -71.98 -51.12
C LEU A 796 22.42 -72.34 -49.67
N ALA A 797 23.57 -72.99 -49.45
CA ALA A 797 24.08 -73.28 -48.11
C ALA A 797 24.40 -72.00 -47.32
N ILE A 798 25.10 -71.04 -47.93
CA ILE A 798 25.41 -69.74 -47.30
C ILE A 798 24.14 -68.97 -46.91
N LEU A 799 23.09 -69.04 -47.74
CA LEU A 799 21.80 -68.41 -47.42
C LEU A 799 21.08 -69.08 -46.24
N ALA A 800 21.19 -70.40 -46.09
CA ALA A 800 20.62 -71.11 -44.94
C ALA A 800 21.34 -70.71 -43.64
N GLU A 801 22.68 -70.63 -43.68
CA GLU A 801 23.52 -70.21 -42.55
C GLU A 801 23.19 -68.77 -42.09
N GLN A 802 22.96 -67.84 -43.04
CA GLN A 802 22.51 -66.47 -42.76
C GLN A 802 21.11 -66.40 -42.12
N TYR A 803 20.20 -67.30 -42.51
CA TYR A 803 18.87 -67.40 -41.92
C TYR A 803 18.93 -67.92 -40.47
N ASP A 804 19.76 -68.94 -40.20
CA ASP A 804 19.93 -69.49 -38.85
C ASP A 804 20.66 -68.50 -37.91
N GLN A 805 21.61 -67.69 -38.43
CA GLN A 805 22.18 -66.55 -37.72
C GLN A 805 21.11 -65.50 -37.37
N SER A 806 20.27 -65.10 -38.34
CA SER A 806 19.21 -64.10 -38.12
C SER A 806 18.20 -64.52 -37.04
N ILE A 807 17.91 -65.82 -36.93
CA ILE A 807 17.05 -66.35 -35.86
C ILE A 807 17.79 -66.39 -34.52
N SER A 808 19.08 -66.77 -34.50
CA SER A 808 19.90 -66.76 -33.29
C SER A 808 20.05 -65.36 -32.68
N GLU A 809 20.26 -64.33 -33.51
CA GLU A 809 20.35 -62.92 -33.07
C GLU A 809 19.02 -62.39 -32.54
N MET A 810 17.90 -62.77 -33.15
CA MET A 810 16.56 -62.42 -32.66
C MET A 810 16.27 -63.02 -31.27
N LEU A 811 16.78 -64.23 -31.00
CA LEU A 811 16.62 -64.91 -29.71
C LEU A 811 17.59 -64.37 -28.65
N SER A 812 18.85 -64.10 -29.01
CA SER A 812 19.85 -63.58 -28.07
C SER A 812 19.55 -62.14 -27.62
N SER A 813 19.09 -61.28 -28.53
CA SER A 813 18.74 -59.88 -28.23
C SER A 813 17.55 -59.71 -27.27
N GLN A 814 16.75 -60.76 -27.02
CA GLN A 814 15.68 -60.75 -26.01
C GLN A 814 15.97 -61.59 -24.75
N ALA A 815 17.11 -62.29 -24.68
CA ALA A 815 17.52 -63.04 -23.50
C ALA A 815 18.00 -62.16 -22.32
N VAL A 816 17.98 -60.83 -22.47
CA VAL A 816 18.48 -59.86 -21.49
C VAL A 816 17.49 -59.68 -20.33
N VAL A 817 17.63 -60.54 -19.33
CA VAL A 817 16.94 -60.51 -18.03
C VAL A 817 17.25 -59.23 -17.21
N SER A 818 18.22 -58.42 -17.62
CA SER A 818 18.69 -57.22 -16.90
C SER A 818 17.63 -56.16 -16.58
N SER A 819 16.49 -56.14 -17.28
CA SER A 819 15.44 -55.12 -17.05
C SER A 819 14.84 -55.17 -15.65
N ILE A 820 14.77 -56.36 -15.02
CA ILE A 820 14.21 -56.53 -13.67
C ILE A 820 15.25 -56.15 -12.60
N LEU A 821 16.51 -56.55 -12.77
CA LEU A 821 17.60 -56.17 -11.88
C LEU A 821 17.86 -54.65 -11.87
N LEU A 822 17.78 -53.98 -13.03
CA LEU A 822 17.91 -52.52 -13.09
C LEU A 822 16.78 -51.82 -12.31
N LEU A 823 15.55 -52.31 -12.44
CA LEU A 823 14.37 -51.74 -11.76
C LEU A 823 14.39 -51.96 -10.24
N GLN A 824 14.99 -53.06 -9.75
CA GLN A 824 15.21 -53.27 -8.33
C GLN A 824 16.27 -52.30 -7.79
N ARG A 825 17.45 -52.22 -8.42
CA ARG A 825 18.50 -51.25 -8.03
C ARG A 825 18.01 -49.80 -8.07
N PHE A 826 17.22 -49.41 -9.07
CA PHE A 826 16.66 -48.06 -9.17
C PHE A 826 15.64 -47.75 -8.06
N ASN A 827 14.86 -48.73 -7.61
CA ASN A 827 13.95 -48.58 -6.46
C ASN A 827 14.69 -48.49 -5.13
N GLU A 828 15.75 -49.27 -4.94
CA GLU A 828 16.62 -49.20 -3.75
C GLU A 828 17.27 -47.82 -3.65
N HIS A 829 17.81 -47.31 -4.77
CA HIS A 829 18.42 -45.98 -4.84
C HIS A 829 17.42 -44.84 -4.54
N LEU A 830 16.18 -44.94 -5.06
CA LEU A 830 15.10 -43.97 -4.77
C LEU A 830 14.63 -44.01 -3.32
N ARG A 831 14.55 -45.21 -2.70
CA ARG A 831 14.21 -45.33 -1.27
C ARG A 831 15.30 -44.71 -0.39
N ALA A 832 16.57 -45.00 -0.66
CA ALA A 832 17.69 -44.39 0.04
C ALA A 832 17.65 -42.85 -0.07
N HIS A 833 17.45 -42.31 -1.27
CA HIS A 833 17.40 -40.85 -1.48
C HIS A 833 16.26 -40.17 -0.71
N VAL A 834 15.07 -40.77 -0.69
CA VAL A 834 13.90 -40.25 0.04
C VAL A 834 14.10 -40.36 1.56
N GLN A 835 14.80 -41.38 2.03
CA GLN A 835 15.06 -41.60 3.45
C GLN A 835 16.12 -40.63 4.01
N VAL A 836 17.12 -40.26 3.20
CA VAL A 836 18.08 -39.17 3.51
C VAL A 836 17.34 -37.81 3.54
N TYR A 837 16.60 -37.48 2.47
CA TYR A 837 15.87 -36.19 2.37
C TYR A 837 14.79 -35.95 3.45
N LEU A 838 14.35 -37.01 4.14
CA LEU A 838 13.40 -36.94 5.26
C LEU A 838 14.10 -37.10 6.63
N GLY A 839 15.28 -37.72 6.68
CA GLY A 839 16.11 -37.81 7.88
C GLY A 839 16.78 -36.49 8.22
N ASP A 840 17.37 -35.82 7.22
CA ASP A 840 18.08 -34.56 7.43
C ASP A 840 17.14 -33.45 7.94
N LYS A 841 15.86 -33.48 7.53
CA LYS A 841 14.81 -32.57 8.03
C LYS A 841 14.26 -32.91 9.42
N PHE A 842 14.68 -34.01 10.02
CA PHE A 842 14.33 -34.40 11.39
C PHE A 842 15.42 -34.04 12.42
N LEU A 843 16.53 -33.44 11.97
CA LEU A 843 17.63 -32.97 12.81
C LEU A 843 17.72 -31.43 12.90
N GLU A 844 16.89 -30.69 12.14
CA GLU A 844 16.79 -29.21 12.15
C GLU A 844 15.46 -28.69 12.75
N VAL A 845 14.77 -29.48 13.58
CA VAL A 845 13.53 -29.10 14.30
C VAL A 845 13.57 -29.56 15.75
#